data_AF-A0A953DZS1-F1
#
_entry.id   AF-A0A953DZS1-F1
#
_cell.length_a   1.000
_cell.length_b   1.000
_cell.length_c   1.000
_cell.angle_alpha   90.00
_cell.angle_beta   90.00
_cell.angle_gamma   90.00
#
_symmetry.space_group_name_H-M   'P 1'
#
loop_
_entity.id
_entity.type
_entity.pdbx_description
1 polymer ?
#
loop_
_entity_poly.entity_id
_entity_poly.type
_entity_poly.pdbx_seq_one_letter_code
_entity_poly.pdbx_strand_id
1 'polypeptide(L)'
;MSEIGSIRLTPPNPRPGQTVLVEVLDEKNALITDSFVSVDGRPGPVHHLQFPDEGTRTLLVRRIDAAGSETKEVTIPVSGPELTFKDPHLGKSSLALLSVRQAQGQPYRATFHLGRPSATLPVHPAHPGKPAGPVLPTQLATSLKTGRLATILAERGRPITSTTGPLVRPSPKRGPSRRFTSTVVHLDEADIAEIIGAQRRESSEPRFIWDFGDGTKVTTVAPYVEHDYRDSLGPNDEYGVFHVTCTAVADQVTVSRTLIVHSAYALCKQRGAIVPHLDADIYATKTASGFTGTFTVHNIEDFPLTLDRMAIVPLADAQHAGDDLAVPTFTVMSSPVVVPANSTTVIAVHAPYSETLPDHAPGFTVYYGGTGNGTKVRISHTFELSVADQHRKPPSFMPPSVPSKTRQTWPWEEVEKSLVERLGATVQPHATNIDRATGTLAISLPRGSTLNSSQTIRTVVSSVLAAAGARTAPSSSRETVVARSHVRLRPEFETGSSSRLSAHVSPLDTPRGFHPLPPPPPQPGIVAEGQICDPDNISGSDRAQAEAQDLVCQLTSEQVQVTMPARFMNARKGDVILSPGDSSIIGSLLRQVNPPQKYSHSGIMTRNYDEITHSTASEKWLLDHLAGVLPGSDGFDPVALKYLWPGVVRQSVDAAINGEDFISPEGKTYKIDSFSPRAIGVTANDHFEIVPPLVVKPDPLEETSSVRAALHAAAIEAATGAGRPTVRSKSHYRFYGYTDPLAVLTPAGADAGWAAGTYGTVCSSFIWSVHRALGHHMEATTSIVMPTDLEAADVAAGAEVGANNPDGLYRYTAAERAVAGQWLYNYIYAAAADKAGWLGGLLTDAPDDTANQFVNAFANDDTTGTDSTAWQQTTDALAISPDNILFWDPPSKGGLYGYAEPLQYREPRIETYTVSRWKRVLTKGRVHGTVSYQGQPVAGATVSLYDGALAITAADGTYTLDNIPFGNYQLRAQKVIDGVLCEANETISLTVADLPKNLALQGPPEENRVAQVYVDFYGVDDEYWPFDDEIDDPGPEYYEVAVNPGNPIGTLVLPDYRWGGEMRVHYTLTFRLLANNDIDVTVQCNLYEGTDEDTTDLDGVSSMEFTVPRDQTIGNTLRTDNTDEGGDWCTLAVSVKNARNTA
;
A
#
# COMPACT_ATOMS: atom_id res chain seq x y z
N MET A 1 44.77 -26.78 -56.32
CA MET A 1 43.40 -26.84 -55.79
C MET A 1 43.18 -28.27 -55.40
N SER A 2 42.93 -28.53 -54.13
CA SER A 2 42.85 -29.89 -53.58
C SER A 2 41.42 -30.44 -53.70
N GLU A 3 41.24 -31.55 -54.42
CA GLU A 3 39.99 -32.35 -54.47
C GLU A 3 39.84 -33.25 -53.24
N ILE A 4 38.63 -33.77 -52.95
CA ILE A 4 38.42 -34.72 -51.84
C ILE A 4 39.03 -36.10 -52.17
N GLY A 5 40.31 -36.27 -51.87
CA GLY A 5 41.04 -37.53 -52.04
C GLY A 5 40.49 -38.67 -51.18
N SER A 6 40.46 -38.50 -49.85
CA SER A 6 39.96 -39.53 -48.93
C SER A 6 39.32 -38.96 -47.66
N ILE A 7 38.49 -39.76 -47.00
CA ILE A 7 37.91 -39.45 -45.68
C ILE A 7 38.39 -40.52 -44.71
N ARG A 8 39.17 -40.13 -43.71
CA ARG A 8 39.74 -41.05 -42.72
C ARG A 8 38.87 -41.07 -41.46
N LEU A 9 38.60 -42.28 -40.98
CA LEU A 9 37.83 -42.53 -39.75
C LEU A 9 38.73 -43.20 -38.72
N THR A 10 38.85 -42.60 -37.53
CA THR A 10 39.67 -43.14 -36.43
C THR A 10 38.86 -43.21 -35.13
N PRO A 11 38.53 -44.41 -34.62
CA PRO A 11 38.70 -45.72 -35.25
C PRO A 11 37.71 -45.94 -36.43
N PRO A 12 37.99 -46.85 -37.36
CA PRO A 12 37.11 -47.11 -38.51
C PRO A 12 35.78 -47.79 -38.12
N ASN A 13 35.74 -48.53 -37.01
CA ASN A 13 34.55 -49.19 -36.47
C ASN A 13 34.36 -48.77 -34.99
N PRO A 14 33.78 -47.61 -34.69
CA PRO A 14 33.54 -47.17 -33.32
C PRO A 14 32.42 -48.00 -32.66
N ARG A 15 32.50 -48.18 -31.34
CA ARG A 15 31.37 -48.71 -30.54
C ARG A 15 30.45 -47.58 -30.05
N PRO A 16 29.21 -47.85 -29.63
CA PRO A 16 28.32 -46.82 -29.09
C PRO A 16 28.98 -46.06 -27.92
N GLY A 17 28.86 -44.73 -27.93
CA GLY A 17 29.53 -43.83 -26.97
C GLY A 17 31.02 -43.58 -27.22
N GLN A 18 31.70 -44.30 -28.13
CA GLN A 18 33.09 -44.02 -28.48
C GLN A 18 33.19 -42.88 -29.49
N THR A 19 34.19 -42.01 -29.31
CA THR A 19 34.50 -40.95 -30.27
C THR A 19 35.11 -41.53 -31.54
N VAL A 20 34.60 -41.09 -32.68
CA VAL A 20 35.22 -41.26 -34.00
C VAL A 20 35.70 -39.90 -34.51
N LEU A 21 36.98 -39.84 -34.86
CA LEU A 21 37.60 -38.73 -35.55
C LEU A 21 37.42 -38.91 -37.06
N VAL A 22 36.81 -37.92 -37.71
CA VAL A 22 36.61 -37.83 -39.16
C VAL A 22 37.55 -36.77 -39.70
N GLU A 23 38.45 -37.14 -40.60
CA GLU A 23 39.39 -36.22 -41.26
C GLU A 23 39.15 -36.23 -42.77
N VAL A 24 38.96 -35.06 -43.36
CA VAL A 24 38.79 -34.86 -44.81
C VAL A 24 40.13 -34.49 -45.43
N LEU A 25 40.65 -35.38 -46.27
CA LEU A 25 42.01 -35.31 -46.81
C LEU A 25 41.99 -35.12 -48.32
N ASP A 26 42.97 -34.37 -48.83
CA ASP A 26 43.23 -34.23 -50.25
C ASP A 26 43.88 -35.49 -50.85
N GLU A 27 44.13 -35.48 -52.16
CA GLU A 27 44.81 -36.57 -52.87
C GLU A 27 46.22 -36.88 -52.35
N LYS A 28 46.84 -35.94 -51.62
CA LYS A 28 48.17 -36.08 -51.01
C LYS A 28 48.10 -36.52 -49.55
N ASN A 29 46.91 -36.93 -49.06
CA ASN A 29 46.66 -37.28 -47.66
C ASN A 29 46.90 -36.12 -46.66
N ALA A 30 46.79 -34.87 -47.10
CA ALA A 30 46.84 -33.68 -46.23
C ALA A 30 45.42 -33.14 -45.96
N LEU A 31 45.20 -32.51 -44.81
CA LEU A 31 43.91 -31.87 -44.50
C LEU A 31 43.60 -30.75 -45.50
N ILE A 32 42.37 -30.77 -46.03
CA ILE A 32 41.90 -29.70 -46.93
C ILE A 32 41.66 -28.44 -46.11
N THR A 33 42.49 -27.41 -46.34
CA THR A 33 42.45 -26.13 -45.61
C THR A 33 42.36 -24.92 -46.55
N ASP A 34 42.50 -25.13 -47.86
CA ASP A 34 42.47 -24.09 -48.89
C ASP A 34 41.06 -23.80 -49.44
N SER A 35 40.04 -24.53 -48.97
CA SER A 35 38.67 -24.55 -49.49
C SER A 35 37.66 -24.66 -48.33
N PHE A 36 36.40 -24.24 -48.53
CA PHE A 36 35.36 -24.49 -47.53
C PHE A 36 35.00 -25.98 -47.53
N VAL A 37 35.12 -26.64 -46.38
CA VAL A 37 34.77 -28.05 -46.20
C VAL A 37 33.70 -28.15 -45.11
N SER A 38 32.74 -29.05 -45.29
CA SER A 38 31.74 -29.36 -44.28
C SER A 38 31.44 -30.86 -44.22
N VAL A 39 31.12 -31.36 -43.01
CA VAL A 39 30.63 -32.73 -42.76
C VAL A 39 29.21 -32.63 -42.21
N ASP A 40 28.23 -33.22 -42.91
CA ASP A 40 26.79 -33.05 -42.65
C ASP A 40 26.36 -31.57 -42.53
N GLY A 41 26.92 -30.73 -43.40
CA GLY A 41 26.66 -29.29 -43.42
C GLY A 41 27.35 -28.49 -42.30
N ARG A 42 28.13 -29.13 -41.42
CA ARG A 42 28.90 -28.49 -40.37
C ARG A 42 30.30 -28.13 -40.86
N PRO A 43 30.76 -26.87 -40.75
CA PRO A 43 32.05 -26.46 -41.30
C PRO A 43 33.25 -27.09 -40.57
N GLY A 44 34.30 -27.40 -41.33
CA GLY A 44 35.58 -27.92 -40.86
C GLY A 44 36.03 -29.19 -41.60
N PRO A 45 37.34 -29.41 -41.78
CA PRO A 45 37.87 -30.66 -42.34
C PRO A 45 38.05 -31.76 -41.28
N VAL A 46 37.83 -31.46 -39.99
CA VAL A 46 38.04 -32.38 -38.86
C VAL A 46 36.84 -32.37 -37.92
N HIS A 47 36.23 -33.54 -37.67
CA HIS A 47 35.09 -33.68 -36.76
C HIS A 47 35.24 -34.87 -35.81
N HIS A 48 35.04 -34.64 -34.51
CA HIS A 48 34.83 -35.68 -33.52
C HIS A 48 33.33 -35.93 -33.37
N LEU A 49 32.89 -37.16 -33.65
CA LEU A 49 31.49 -37.59 -33.56
C LEU A 49 31.33 -38.73 -32.57
N GLN A 50 30.13 -38.89 -32.03
CA GLN A 50 29.73 -40.02 -31.18
C GLN A 50 28.32 -40.46 -31.55
N PHE A 51 28.02 -41.74 -31.39
CA PHE A 51 26.71 -42.31 -31.68
C PHE A 51 26.21 -43.11 -30.48
N PRO A 52 24.92 -42.96 -30.09
CA PRO A 52 24.40 -43.60 -28.88
C PRO A 52 24.05 -45.08 -29.05
N ASP A 53 23.76 -45.51 -30.28
CA ASP A 53 23.26 -46.85 -30.61
C ASP A 53 24.08 -47.48 -31.73
N GLU A 54 24.05 -48.81 -31.81
CA GLU A 54 24.63 -49.56 -32.94
C GLU A 54 23.95 -49.20 -34.28
N GLY A 55 24.63 -49.55 -35.36
CA GLY A 55 24.12 -49.44 -36.73
C GLY A 55 24.99 -48.58 -37.63
N THR A 56 24.56 -48.48 -38.89
CA THR A 56 25.27 -47.77 -39.93
C THR A 56 24.87 -46.29 -39.94
N ARG A 57 25.86 -45.38 -40.03
CA ARG A 57 25.63 -43.93 -40.17
C ARG A 57 26.25 -43.45 -41.47
N THR A 58 25.55 -42.61 -42.22
CA THR A 58 26.06 -42.00 -43.45
C THR A 58 26.34 -40.53 -43.17
N LEU A 59 27.55 -40.07 -43.50
CA LEU A 59 27.92 -38.66 -43.45
C LEU A 59 28.11 -38.12 -44.87
N LEU A 60 27.65 -36.89 -45.08
CA LEU A 60 27.82 -36.14 -46.32
C LEU A 60 28.96 -35.13 -46.16
N VAL A 61 30.07 -35.34 -46.88
CA VAL A 61 31.18 -34.39 -46.90
C VAL A 61 31.05 -33.52 -48.14
N ARG A 62 31.07 -32.19 -47.97
CA ARG A 62 30.96 -31.22 -49.06
C ARG A 62 32.13 -30.26 -49.03
N ARG A 63 32.75 -30.04 -50.20
CA ARG A 63 33.79 -29.03 -50.45
C ARG A 63 33.27 -27.99 -51.43
N ILE A 64 33.49 -26.71 -51.14
CA ILE A 64 33.07 -25.57 -51.97
C ILE A 64 34.28 -24.66 -52.21
N ASP A 65 34.53 -24.31 -53.46
CA ASP A 65 35.54 -23.32 -53.87
C ASP A 65 35.03 -22.42 -55.01
N ALA A 66 35.91 -21.60 -55.58
CA ALA A 66 35.59 -20.72 -56.71
C ALA A 66 35.28 -21.48 -58.02
N ALA A 67 35.64 -22.76 -58.13
CA ALA A 67 35.45 -23.60 -59.32
C ALA A 67 34.17 -24.45 -59.26
N GLY A 68 33.61 -24.70 -58.06
CA GLY A 68 32.34 -25.41 -57.89
C GLY A 68 32.17 -26.06 -56.51
N SER A 69 31.23 -27.02 -56.43
CA SER A 69 30.96 -27.81 -55.23
C SER A 69 31.17 -29.29 -55.51
N GLU A 70 31.92 -29.97 -54.64
CA GLU A 70 32.15 -31.41 -54.65
C GLU A 70 31.50 -32.05 -53.42
N THR A 71 30.90 -33.24 -53.55
CA THR A 71 30.23 -33.94 -52.46
C THR A 71 30.60 -35.42 -52.44
N LYS A 72 30.90 -35.99 -51.27
CA LYS A 72 31.28 -37.39 -51.07
C LYS A 72 30.57 -37.96 -49.84
N GLU A 73 30.01 -39.16 -49.97
CA GLU A 73 29.40 -39.87 -48.85
C GLU A 73 30.41 -40.84 -48.20
N VAL A 74 30.38 -40.93 -46.87
CA VAL A 74 31.14 -41.92 -46.10
C VAL A 74 30.22 -42.65 -45.13
N THR A 75 30.43 -43.95 -44.99
CA THR A 75 29.64 -44.81 -44.11
C THR A 75 30.45 -45.21 -42.88
N ILE A 76 29.87 -45.04 -41.69
CA ILE A 76 30.46 -45.39 -40.40
C ILE A 76 29.66 -46.56 -39.79
N PRO A 77 30.24 -47.76 -39.69
CA PRO A 77 29.64 -48.89 -38.98
C PRO A 77 29.87 -48.76 -37.46
N VAL A 78 28.80 -48.48 -36.69
CA VAL A 78 28.85 -48.45 -35.22
C VAL A 78 28.48 -49.84 -34.69
N SER A 79 29.40 -50.50 -33.99
CA SER A 79 29.18 -51.88 -33.51
C SER A 79 30.00 -52.20 -32.27
N GLY A 80 29.47 -53.05 -31.38
CA GLY A 80 30.17 -53.54 -30.19
C GLY A 80 29.57 -53.00 -28.87
N PRO A 81 30.09 -53.44 -27.71
CA PRO A 81 29.54 -53.06 -26.41
C PRO A 81 29.72 -51.56 -26.14
N GLU A 82 28.73 -50.94 -25.49
CA GLU A 82 28.73 -49.51 -25.14
C GLU A 82 30.00 -49.10 -24.36
N LEU A 83 30.55 -47.93 -24.69
CA LEU A 83 31.54 -47.26 -23.85
C LEU A 83 30.82 -46.63 -22.66
N THR A 84 31.08 -47.13 -21.46
CA THR A 84 30.43 -46.67 -20.23
C THR A 84 31.42 -46.15 -19.20
N PHE A 85 30.95 -45.29 -18.30
CA PHE A 85 31.67 -44.80 -17.12
C PHE A 85 30.77 -44.91 -15.88
N LYS A 86 31.31 -44.83 -14.67
CA LYS A 86 30.52 -44.83 -13.43
C LYS A 86 29.98 -43.44 -13.14
N ASP A 87 28.66 -43.30 -13.20
CA ASP A 87 28.01 -42.04 -12.86
C ASP A 87 27.82 -41.94 -11.33
N PRO A 88 28.46 -40.97 -10.65
CA PRO A 88 28.36 -40.82 -9.21
C PRO A 88 26.96 -40.41 -8.72
N HIS A 89 26.10 -39.85 -9.58
CA HIS A 89 24.73 -39.44 -9.23
C HIS A 89 23.73 -40.58 -9.39
N LEU A 90 23.91 -41.43 -10.40
CA LEU A 90 23.01 -42.56 -10.67
C LEU A 90 23.39 -43.84 -9.92
N GLY A 91 24.60 -43.89 -9.34
CA GLY A 91 25.14 -45.07 -8.66
C GLY A 91 25.30 -46.29 -9.59
N LYS A 92 25.24 -46.09 -10.91
CA LYS A 92 25.28 -47.11 -11.96
C LYS A 92 26.14 -46.62 -13.13
N SER A 93 26.56 -47.55 -14.00
CA SER A 93 27.29 -47.19 -15.21
C SER A 93 26.36 -46.52 -16.24
N SER A 94 26.82 -45.43 -16.84
CA SER A 94 26.12 -44.65 -17.88
C SER A 94 26.93 -44.63 -19.17
N LEU A 95 26.28 -44.40 -20.31
CA LEU A 95 26.94 -44.29 -21.62
C LEU A 95 27.84 -43.05 -21.62
N ALA A 96 29.09 -43.18 -22.07
CA ALA A 96 30.07 -42.10 -22.17
C ALA A 96 29.78 -41.18 -23.38
N LEU A 97 28.57 -40.64 -23.45
CA LEU A 97 28.14 -39.74 -24.52
C LEU A 97 28.30 -38.29 -24.05
N LEU A 98 29.07 -37.49 -24.79
CA LEU A 98 29.20 -36.06 -24.52
C LEU A 98 28.02 -35.32 -25.17
N SER A 99 27.06 -34.89 -24.35
CA SER A 99 25.95 -34.03 -24.77
C SER A 99 26.28 -32.57 -24.50
N VAL A 100 25.73 -31.70 -25.35
CA VAL A 100 25.88 -30.25 -25.25
C VAL A 100 24.50 -29.62 -25.34
N ARG A 101 24.24 -28.65 -24.46
CA ARG A 101 23.04 -27.82 -24.48
C ARG A 101 23.48 -26.36 -24.47
N GLN A 102 22.96 -25.56 -25.39
CA GLN A 102 23.17 -24.12 -25.36
C GLN A 102 22.36 -23.53 -24.21
N ALA A 103 22.95 -22.63 -23.43
CA ALA A 103 22.23 -21.89 -22.40
C ALA A 103 21.20 -20.96 -23.07
N GLN A 104 19.96 -20.98 -22.58
CA GLN A 104 18.89 -20.16 -23.14
C GLN A 104 19.22 -18.67 -22.96
N GLY A 105 19.14 -17.89 -24.04
CA GLY A 105 19.47 -16.46 -24.02
C GLY A 105 20.96 -16.11 -24.06
N GLN A 106 21.87 -17.09 -23.92
CA GLN A 106 23.32 -16.86 -23.94
C GLN A 106 23.97 -17.59 -25.13
N PRO A 107 24.09 -16.94 -26.30
CA PRO A 107 24.42 -17.64 -27.54
C PRO A 107 25.80 -18.32 -27.54
N TYR A 108 26.71 -17.89 -26.66
CA TYR A 108 28.10 -18.39 -26.57
C TYR A 108 28.33 -19.35 -25.39
N ARG A 109 27.36 -19.50 -24.47
CA ARG A 109 27.50 -20.38 -23.31
C ARG A 109 26.88 -21.75 -23.57
N ALA A 110 27.62 -22.80 -23.26
CA ALA A 110 27.20 -24.18 -23.42
C ALA A 110 27.40 -24.98 -22.13
N THR A 111 26.39 -25.76 -21.78
CA THR A 111 26.45 -26.77 -20.72
C THR A 111 26.80 -28.11 -21.35
N PHE A 112 27.84 -28.75 -20.83
CA PHE A 112 28.31 -30.07 -21.24
C PHE A 112 27.94 -31.09 -20.19
N HIS A 113 27.51 -32.27 -20.64
CA HIS A 113 27.20 -33.39 -19.77
C HIS A 113 27.74 -34.69 -20.37
N LEU A 114 28.36 -35.52 -19.54
CA LEU A 114 28.80 -36.87 -19.92
C LEU A 114 27.76 -37.88 -19.43
N GLY A 115 26.98 -38.47 -20.33
CA GLY A 115 25.91 -39.41 -19.98
C GLY A 115 24.79 -39.48 -21.03
N ARG A 116 23.84 -40.40 -20.87
CA ARG A 116 22.63 -40.43 -21.72
C ARG A 116 21.77 -39.17 -21.46
N PRO A 117 21.15 -38.56 -22.49
CA PRO A 117 20.21 -37.46 -22.29
C PRO A 117 18.95 -37.97 -21.55
N SER A 118 18.61 -37.39 -20.39
CA SER A 118 17.35 -37.69 -19.70
C SER A 118 16.17 -37.13 -20.50
N ALA A 119 15.23 -37.99 -20.89
CA ALA A 119 13.97 -37.59 -21.50
C ALA A 119 12.94 -37.20 -20.42
N THR A 120 13.15 -36.10 -19.70
CA THR A 120 12.12 -35.51 -18.81
C THR A 120 12.51 -34.09 -18.41
N LEU A 121 11.86 -33.10 -19.04
CA LEU A 121 11.34 -31.86 -18.45
C LEU A 121 10.25 -31.36 -19.42
N PRO A 122 9.05 -30.95 -18.97
CA PRO A 122 8.01 -30.45 -19.86
C PRO A 122 8.51 -29.14 -20.49
N VAL A 123 8.68 -29.15 -21.81
CA VAL A 123 8.67 -27.92 -22.59
C VAL A 123 7.20 -27.58 -22.80
N HIS A 124 6.73 -26.48 -22.21
CA HIS A 124 5.47 -25.86 -22.62
C HIS A 124 5.49 -25.69 -24.15
N PRO A 125 4.57 -26.30 -24.91
CA PRO A 125 4.52 -26.07 -26.35
C PRO A 125 4.09 -24.62 -26.59
N ALA A 126 4.96 -23.87 -27.27
CA ALA A 126 4.60 -22.61 -27.90
C ALA A 126 3.46 -22.86 -28.90
N HIS A 127 2.32 -22.20 -28.70
CA HIS A 127 1.25 -22.16 -29.69
C HIS A 127 1.68 -21.29 -30.90
N PRO A 128 1.64 -21.79 -32.14
CA PRO A 128 1.60 -20.94 -33.32
C PRO A 128 0.15 -20.61 -33.66
N GLY A 129 -0.20 -19.32 -33.63
CA GLY A 129 -1.56 -18.85 -33.94
C GLY A 129 -1.95 -18.90 -35.42
N LYS A 130 -3.23 -19.17 -35.67
CA LYS A 130 -4.18 -18.56 -36.66
C LYS A 130 -5.34 -19.53 -36.98
N PRO A 131 -6.49 -19.06 -37.53
CA PRO A 131 -7.40 -17.97 -37.15
C PRO A 131 -8.85 -18.50 -36.90
N ALA A 132 -9.77 -17.61 -36.51
CA ALA A 132 -11.15 -17.93 -36.10
C ALA A 132 -12.07 -18.56 -37.19
N GLY A 133 -12.95 -19.48 -36.77
CA GLY A 133 -14.13 -19.97 -37.50
C GLY A 133 -14.92 -21.03 -36.71
N PRO A 134 -16.27 -21.09 -36.80
CA PRO A 134 -17.17 -21.40 -35.68
C PRO A 134 -17.61 -22.88 -35.60
N VAL A 135 -18.13 -23.32 -34.42
CA VAL A 135 -19.34 -24.17 -34.23
C VAL A 135 -19.50 -24.55 -32.73
N LEU A 136 -20.75 -24.45 -32.26
CA LEU A 136 -21.33 -24.70 -30.91
C LEU A 136 -21.56 -26.22 -30.64
N PRO A 137 -22.11 -26.66 -29.47
CA PRO A 137 -21.58 -27.74 -28.62
C PRO A 137 -22.47 -29.00 -28.55
N THR A 138 -21.95 -30.17 -28.15
CA THR A 138 -22.75 -31.19 -27.42
C THR A 138 -21.94 -32.36 -26.84
N GLN A 139 -22.47 -32.93 -25.74
CA GLN A 139 -22.22 -34.25 -25.09
C GLN A 139 -21.33 -34.23 -23.85
N LEU A 140 -21.85 -33.84 -22.67
CA LEU A 140 -22.62 -34.63 -21.68
C LEU A 140 -21.94 -35.93 -21.19
N ALA A 141 -21.57 -35.91 -19.91
CA ALA A 141 -21.80 -36.93 -18.88
C ALA A 141 -21.50 -38.40 -19.22
N THR A 142 -20.48 -38.97 -18.58
CA THR A 142 -20.62 -40.32 -18.01
C THR A 142 -19.57 -40.64 -16.93
N SER A 143 -20.08 -41.17 -15.81
CA SER A 143 -19.44 -42.11 -14.89
C SER A 143 -18.70 -41.59 -13.65
N LEU A 144 -19.49 -41.02 -12.73
CA LEU A 144 -19.45 -41.45 -11.33
C LEU A 144 -20.50 -42.56 -11.12
N LYS A 145 -20.14 -43.56 -10.30
CA LYS A 145 -20.94 -44.64 -9.67
C LYS A 145 -20.80 -46.06 -10.22
N THR A 146 -20.08 -46.89 -9.45
CA THR A 146 -20.44 -48.22 -8.88
C THR A 146 -19.12 -48.90 -8.45
N GLY A 147 -18.89 -49.47 -7.26
CA GLY A 147 -19.67 -49.74 -6.06
C GLY A 147 -19.13 -51.02 -5.38
N ARG A 148 -18.53 -50.86 -4.19
CA ARG A 148 -18.45 -51.78 -3.01
C ARG A 148 -17.94 -53.24 -3.14
N LEU A 149 -17.06 -53.62 -2.19
CA LEU A 149 -17.37 -54.64 -1.18
C LEU A 149 -16.49 -54.52 0.07
N ALA A 150 -17.15 -54.47 1.23
CA ALA A 150 -16.58 -54.48 2.57
C ALA A 150 -16.73 -55.88 3.20
N THR A 151 -16.04 -56.04 4.35
CA THR A 151 -16.31 -56.96 5.49
C THR A 151 -15.29 -58.10 5.65
N ILE A 152 -14.49 -58.05 6.73
CA ILE A 152 -14.52 -59.00 7.85
C ILE A 152 -14.16 -58.24 9.16
N LEU A 153 -15.14 -58.28 10.07
CA LEU A 153 -15.15 -58.01 11.53
C LEU A 153 -14.02 -58.75 12.28
N ALA A 154 -13.64 -58.53 13.54
CA ALA A 154 -13.88 -57.59 14.63
C ALA A 154 -13.10 -58.15 15.85
N GLU A 155 -13.12 -57.40 16.96
CA GLU A 155 -12.81 -57.82 18.35
C GLU A 155 -11.33 -57.77 18.77
N ARG A 156 -10.94 -57.26 19.95
CA ARG A 156 -11.64 -56.71 21.13
C ARG A 156 -10.56 -56.11 22.07
N GLY A 157 -10.96 -55.15 22.92
CA GLY A 157 -10.47 -55.08 24.31
C GLY A 157 -9.65 -53.85 24.75
N ARG A 158 -10.33 -52.80 25.22
CA ARG A 158 -9.83 -51.77 26.17
C ARG A 158 -9.50 -52.39 27.56
N PRO A 159 -9.14 -51.62 28.60
CA PRO A 159 -8.10 -50.56 28.80
C PRO A 159 -7.19 -50.92 30.02
N ILE A 160 -6.36 -50.02 30.58
CA ILE A 160 -6.17 -49.74 32.04
C ILE A 160 -4.80 -49.10 32.42
N THR A 161 -4.91 -47.92 33.06
CA THR A 161 -4.13 -47.27 34.16
C THR A 161 -2.76 -46.56 34.03
N SER A 162 -2.78 -45.33 34.55
CA SER A 162 -1.74 -44.60 35.32
C SER A 162 -1.26 -45.40 36.55
N THR A 163 -0.06 -45.26 37.13
CA THR A 163 0.42 -44.13 37.95
C THR A 163 1.77 -44.51 38.63
N THR A 164 2.57 -43.51 39.03
CA THR A 164 3.60 -43.45 40.12
C THR A 164 5.03 -44.06 39.97
N GLY A 165 6.06 -43.22 40.21
CA GLY A 165 7.53 -43.52 40.33
C GLY A 165 7.96 -44.10 41.71
N PRO A 166 9.21 -43.93 42.26
CA PRO A 166 10.44 -43.22 41.84
C PRO A 166 11.82 -43.97 42.06
N LEU A 167 12.96 -43.29 41.74
CA LEU A 167 14.37 -43.44 42.27
C LEU A 167 15.18 -44.72 41.85
N VAL A 168 16.48 -44.78 41.44
CA VAL A 168 17.77 -44.08 41.70
C VAL A 168 18.80 -44.36 40.55
N ARG A 169 19.76 -43.44 40.32
CA ARG A 169 20.99 -43.45 39.45
C ARG A 169 22.06 -44.54 39.84
N PRO A 170 23.27 -44.70 39.20
CA PRO A 170 23.98 -43.92 38.15
C PRO A 170 24.74 -44.70 37.02
N SER A 171 25.07 -44.01 35.92
CA SER A 171 26.39 -43.96 35.20
C SER A 171 26.26 -43.77 33.66
N PRO A 172 27.27 -43.18 32.99
CA PRO A 172 27.06 -42.31 31.84
C PRO A 172 27.25 -43.01 30.49
N LYS A 173 26.44 -42.63 29.48
CA LYS A 173 26.75 -42.83 28.07
C LYS A 173 26.55 -41.52 27.30
N ARG A 174 27.70 -40.97 26.88
CA ARG A 174 27.85 -39.85 25.95
C ARG A 174 27.43 -40.30 24.54
N GLY A 175 26.46 -39.62 23.96
CA GLY A 175 26.26 -39.51 22.51
C GLY A 175 26.52 -38.05 22.11
N PRO A 176 27.42 -37.74 21.17
CA PRO A 176 27.76 -36.37 20.85
C PRO A 176 26.79 -35.73 19.85
N SER A 177 26.22 -34.62 20.31
CA SER A 177 25.87 -33.41 19.56
C SER A 177 26.86 -33.11 18.43
N ARG A 178 26.35 -32.78 17.23
CA ARG A 178 27.09 -32.05 16.20
C ARG A 178 26.65 -30.59 16.21
N ARG A 179 27.56 -29.76 16.70
CA ARG A 179 27.70 -28.32 16.40
C ARG A 179 27.92 -28.14 14.90
N PHE A 180 27.28 -27.14 14.30
CA PHE A 180 27.93 -26.36 13.25
C PHE A 180 28.28 -25.02 13.87
N THR A 181 29.58 -24.74 13.88
CA THR A 181 30.17 -23.52 14.44
C THR A 181 30.64 -22.75 13.21
N SER A 182 30.10 -21.55 13.02
CA SER A 182 30.60 -20.56 12.09
C SER A 182 31.92 -20.00 12.63
N THR A 183 32.99 -20.04 11.84
CA THR A 183 34.02 -19.00 11.89
C THR A 183 34.85 -19.00 10.61
N VAL A 184 34.88 -17.83 9.98
CA VAL A 184 35.82 -17.41 8.94
C VAL A 184 37.21 -17.25 9.55
N VAL A 185 38.27 -17.79 8.93
CA VAL A 185 39.64 -17.27 9.04
C VAL A 185 40.35 -17.39 7.69
N HIS A 186 41.00 -16.29 7.32
CA HIS A 186 41.90 -16.08 6.18
C HIS A 186 43.02 -17.14 6.06
N LEU A 187 43.42 -17.43 4.82
CA LEU A 187 44.68 -18.09 4.49
C LEU A 187 45.62 -17.07 3.84
N ASP A 188 46.43 -16.41 4.64
CA ASP A 188 47.71 -15.88 4.18
C ASP A 188 48.80 -16.47 5.10
N GLU A 189 49.90 -16.90 4.48
CA GLU A 189 51.15 -17.41 5.04
C GLU A 189 51.31 -18.95 5.23
N ALA A 190 52.07 -19.49 4.27
CA ALA A 190 53.29 -20.25 4.48
C ALA A 190 53.24 -21.80 4.51
N ASP A 191 53.81 -22.32 3.42
CA ASP A 191 54.75 -23.45 3.29
C ASP A 191 54.34 -24.86 3.74
N ILE A 192 53.71 -25.52 2.76
CA ILE A 192 53.58 -26.97 2.58
C ILE A 192 54.94 -27.58 2.21
N ALA A 193 55.97 -27.37 3.05
CA ALA A 193 57.29 -28.00 2.86
C ALA A 193 57.60 -29.11 3.89
N GLU A 194 56.82 -29.24 4.98
CA GLU A 194 57.18 -30.17 6.08
C GLU A 194 56.21 -31.34 6.32
N ILE A 195 55.27 -31.62 5.41
CA ILE A 195 54.43 -32.83 5.50
C ILE A 195 54.41 -33.60 4.16
N ILE A 196 55.58 -33.72 3.52
CA ILE A 196 55.86 -34.86 2.66
C ILE A 196 56.53 -35.90 3.56
N GLY A 197 55.75 -36.87 4.06
CA GLY A 197 56.34 -37.90 4.90
C GLY A 197 55.43 -38.94 5.52
N ALA A 198 54.46 -39.52 4.80
CA ALA A 198 54.11 -40.96 4.90
C ALA A 198 52.86 -41.33 4.09
N GLN A 199 53.07 -42.11 3.02
CA GLN A 199 52.19 -43.13 2.44
C GLN A 199 50.70 -42.83 2.17
N ARG A 200 50.47 -42.53 0.88
CA ARG A 200 49.29 -42.81 0.04
C ARG A 200 48.31 -43.89 0.54
N ARG A 201 47.05 -43.49 0.69
CA ARG A 201 45.89 -44.23 0.18
C ARG A 201 45.12 -43.29 -0.74
N GLU A 202 45.09 -43.61 -2.04
CA GLU A 202 44.24 -42.92 -3.01
C GLU A 202 42.78 -43.17 -2.65
N SER A 203 42.07 -42.13 -2.19
CA SER A 203 40.61 -42.12 -2.20
C SER A 203 40.14 -41.88 -3.63
N SER A 204 39.34 -42.81 -4.14
CA SER A 204 38.77 -42.81 -5.49
C SER A 204 37.57 -41.86 -5.58
N GLU A 205 37.79 -40.56 -5.37
CA GLU A 205 36.76 -39.58 -5.68
C GLU A 205 36.58 -39.45 -7.21
N PRO A 206 35.34 -39.46 -7.72
CA PRO A 206 35.06 -39.28 -9.13
C PRO A 206 35.59 -37.91 -9.59
N ARG A 207 36.38 -37.90 -10.66
CA ARG A 207 36.98 -36.70 -11.25
C ARG A 207 36.82 -36.73 -12.76
N PHE A 208 36.41 -35.59 -13.32
CA PHE A 208 36.20 -35.38 -14.75
C PHE A 208 37.06 -34.20 -15.20
N ILE A 209 37.92 -34.40 -16.20
CA ILE A 209 38.76 -33.34 -16.77
C ILE A 209 38.16 -32.93 -18.11
N TRP A 210 37.82 -31.66 -18.22
CA TRP A 210 37.24 -31.04 -19.41
C TRP A 210 38.29 -30.17 -20.10
N ASP A 211 38.41 -30.32 -21.41
CA ASP A 211 39.18 -29.45 -22.31
C ASP A 211 38.18 -28.91 -23.34
N PHE A 212 38.01 -27.60 -23.39
CA PHE A 212 36.98 -26.98 -24.24
C PHE A 212 37.46 -26.71 -25.67
N GLY A 213 38.73 -26.99 -25.97
CA GLY A 213 39.28 -26.81 -27.32
C GLY A 213 39.60 -25.37 -27.70
N ASP A 214 39.47 -24.41 -26.77
CA ASP A 214 39.91 -23.02 -26.91
C ASP A 214 41.14 -22.68 -26.05
N GLY A 215 41.76 -23.70 -25.44
CA GLY A 215 42.90 -23.57 -24.54
C GLY A 215 42.55 -23.59 -23.06
N THR A 216 41.27 -23.55 -22.70
CA THR A 216 40.81 -23.64 -21.31
C THR A 216 40.52 -25.08 -20.88
N LYS A 217 40.81 -25.39 -19.60
CA LYS A 217 40.57 -26.71 -19.00
C LYS A 217 39.99 -26.57 -17.60
N VAL A 218 39.05 -27.43 -17.24
CA VAL A 218 38.39 -27.45 -15.92
C VAL A 218 38.31 -28.88 -15.39
N THR A 219 38.46 -29.05 -14.07
CA THR A 219 38.24 -30.34 -13.41
C THR A 219 37.01 -30.26 -12.52
N THR A 220 36.08 -31.20 -12.66
CA THR A 220 34.84 -31.28 -11.86
C THR A 220 34.74 -32.64 -11.16
N VAL A 221 33.95 -32.70 -10.09
CA VAL A 221 33.60 -33.96 -9.39
C VAL A 221 32.31 -34.59 -9.93
N ALA A 222 31.56 -33.84 -10.73
CA ALA A 222 30.33 -34.26 -11.38
C ALA A 222 30.51 -34.35 -12.91
N PRO A 223 29.77 -35.22 -13.62
CA PRO A 223 29.86 -35.37 -15.07
C PRO A 223 29.17 -34.22 -15.84
N TYR A 224 29.16 -32.99 -15.31
CA TYR A 224 28.65 -31.80 -15.97
C TYR A 224 29.60 -30.60 -15.77
N VAL A 225 29.60 -29.67 -16.72
CA VAL A 225 30.34 -28.39 -16.64
C VAL A 225 29.73 -27.35 -17.58
N GLU A 226 29.89 -26.06 -17.29
CA GLU A 226 29.52 -24.96 -18.20
C GLU A 226 30.76 -24.25 -18.71
N HIS A 227 30.72 -23.77 -19.96
CA HIS A 227 31.79 -22.98 -20.58
C HIS A 227 31.24 -21.93 -21.54
N ASP A 228 31.91 -20.78 -21.63
CA ASP A 228 31.53 -19.64 -22.46
C ASP A 228 32.60 -19.39 -23.54
N TYR A 229 32.21 -19.48 -24.81
CA TYR A 229 33.11 -19.35 -25.97
C TYR A 229 33.24 -17.92 -26.49
N ARG A 230 32.68 -16.92 -25.79
CA ARG A 230 32.64 -15.52 -26.26
C ARG A 230 34.00 -14.94 -26.62
N ASP A 231 35.03 -15.19 -25.80
CA ASP A 231 36.37 -14.61 -25.96
C ASP A 231 37.21 -15.39 -26.98
N SER A 232 36.70 -16.55 -27.40
CA SER A 232 37.32 -17.46 -28.35
C SER A 232 36.92 -17.15 -29.81
N LEU A 233 36.11 -16.11 -30.02
CA LEU A 233 35.63 -15.65 -31.33
C LEU A 233 35.98 -14.16 -31.56
N GLY A 234 36.64 -13.86 -32.66
CA GLY A 234 36.93 -12.49 -33.09
C GLY A 234 35.72 -11.78 -33.73
N PRO A 235 35.81 -10.45 -33.93
CA PRO A 235 34.69 -9.63 -34.43
C PRO A 235 34.24 -9.96 -35.87
N ASN A 236 35.06 -10.70 -36.63
CA ASN A 236 34.78 -11.09 -38.01
C ASN A 236 34.63 -12.61 -38.19
N ASP A 237 34.72 -13.39 -37.10
CA ASP A 237 34.61 -14.84 -37.17
C ASP A 237 33.14 -15.22 -37.22
N GLU A 238 32.66 -15.75 -38.36
CA GLU A 238 31.26 -16.17 -38.49
C GLU A 238 30.91 -17.35 -37.58
N TYR A 239 31.90 -18.19 -37.27
CA TYR A 239 31.80 -19.33 -36.36
C TYR A 239 33.18 -19.76 -35.87
N GLY A 240 33.22 -20.42 -34.71
CA GLY A 240 34.39 -21.16 -34.23
C GLY A 240 34.14 -22.66 -34.20
N VAL A 241 35.20 -23.44 -34.39
CA VAL A 241 35.18 -24.91 -34.33
C VAL A 241 36.03 -25.36 -33.15
N PHE A 242 35.40 -25.98 -32.16
CA PHE A 242 36.03 -26.37 -30.90
C PHE A 242 35.96 -27.89 -30.73
N HIS A 243 37.06 -28.51 -30.31
CA HIS A 243 37.12 -29.94 -30.03
C HIS A 243 37.09 -30.15 -28.52
N VAL A 244 35.90 -30.42 -27.99
CA VAL A 244 35.67 -30.57 -26.56
C VAL A 244 35.99 -32.00 -26.15
N THR A 245 36.84 -32.18 -25.14
CA THR A 245 37.24 -33.48 -24.58
C THR A 245 36.85 -33.58 -23.11
N CYS A 246 36.27 -34.72 -22.71
CA CYS A 246 36.02 -35.07 -21.32
C CYS A 246 36.73 -36.38 -20.96
N THR A 247 37.46 -36.37 -19.85
CA THR A 247 38.14 -37.56 -19.30
C THR A 247 37.57 -37.91 -17.94
N ALA A 248 36.84 -39.01 -17.84
CA ALA A 248 36.43 -39.62 -16.57
C ALA A 248 37.62 -40.39 -15.98
N VAL A 249 38.31 -39.78 -15.01
CA VAL A 249 39.62 -40.22 -14.51
C VAL A 249 39.56 -41.60 -13.85
N ALA A 250 38.50 -41.87 -13.08
CA ALA A 250 38.34 -43.11 -12.33
C ALA A 250 38.15 -44.34 -13.24
N ASP A 251 37.50 -44.16 -14.40
CA ASP A 251 37.21 -45.23 -15.35
C ASP A 251 38.17 -45.23 -16.57
N GLN A 252 39.11 -44.27 -16.61
CA GLN A 252 40.04 -44.05 -17.73
C GLN A 252 39.33 -43.89 -19.09
N VAL A 253 38.13 -43.32 -19.08
CA VAL A 253 37.33 -43.09 -20.29
C VAL A 253 37.55 -41.66 -20.77
N THR A 254 38.04 -41.51 -22.01
CA THR A 254 38.17 -40.20 -22.67
C THR A 254 37.28 -40.18 -23.90
N VAL A 255 36.45 -39.14 -24.01
CA VAL A 255 35.61 -38.90 -25.19
C VAL A 255 35.74 -37.45 -25.64
N SER A 256 35.61 -37.24 -26.94
CA SER A 256 35.64 -35.92 -27.57
C SER A 256 34.50 -35.71 -28.55
N ARG A 257 34.09 -34.45 -28.74
CA ARG A 257 33.05 -34.03 -29.68
C ARG A 257 33.39 -32.66 -30.27
N THR A 258 33.11 -32.47 -31.55
CA THR A 258 33.23 -31.15 -32.18
C THR A 258 31.98 -30.31 -31.90
N LEU A 259 32.19 -29.12 -31.35
CA LEU A 259 31.20 -28.07 -31.19
C LEU A 259 31.47 -26.96 -32.20
N ILE A 260 30.39 -26.42 -32.78
CA ILE A 260 30.44 -25.25 -33.65
C ILE A 260 29.59 -24.18 -33.03
N VAL A 261 30.20 -23.02 -32.76
CA VAL A 261 29.53 -21.87 -32.17
C VAL A 261 29.48 -20.78 -33.23
N HIS A 262 28.28 -20.44 -33.69
CA HIS A 262 28.09 -19.34 -34.63
C HIS A 262 28.12 -17.98 -33.91
N SER A 263 28.80 -17.01 -34.51
CA SER A 263 28.86 -15.65 -33.99
C SER A 263 27.64 -14.85 -34.41
N ALA A 264 26.68 -14.70 -33.50
CA ALA A 264 25.56 -13.78 -33.67
C ALA A 264 26.05 -12.35 -33.94
N TYR A 265 27.20 -11.98 -33.34
CA TYR A 265 27.84 -10.68 -33.53
C TYR A 265 28.29 -10.47 -34.99
N ALA A 266 29.09 -11.40 -35.54
CA ALA A 266 29.59 -11.30 -36.90
C ALA A 266 28.44 -11.32 -37.94
N LEU A 267 27.43 -12.16 -37.71
CA LEU A 267 26.23 -12.23 -38.56
C LEU A 267 25.41 -10.94 -38.56
N CYS A 268 25.24 -10.28 -37.41
CA CYS A 268 24.60 -8.97 -37.34
C CYS A 268 25.42 -7.89 -38.05
N LYS A 269 26.74 -7.90 -37.87
CA LYS A 269 27.66 -6.94 -38.51
C LYS A 269 27.61 -7.04 -40.03
N GLN A 270 27.60 -8.26 -40.58
CA GLN A 270 27.43 -8.50 -42.02
C GLN A 270 26.09 -7.98 -42.56
N ARG A 271 25.05 -7.93 -41.72
CA ARG A 271 23.74 -7.36 -42.05
C ARG A 271 23.64 -5.85 -41.80
N GLY A 272 24.76 -5.19 -41.49
CA GLY A 272 24.86 -3.74 -41.36
C GLY A 272 24.55 -3.18 -39.95
N ALA A 273 24.59 -4.02 -38.92
CA ALA A 273 24.39 -3.58 -37.53
C ALA A 273 25.41 -4.23 -36.58
N ILE A 274 26.09 -3.40 -35.78
CA ILE A 274 26.91 -3.87 -34.66
C ILE A 274 25.99 -4.03 -33.45
N VAL A 275 25.94 -5.24 -32.89
CA VAL A 275 25.17 -5.57 -31.68
C VAL A 275 26.15 -6.10 -30.63
N PRO A 276 26.73 -5.22 -29.79
CA PRO A 276 27.74 -5.59 -28.80
C PRO A 276 27.24 -6.64 -27.80
N HIS A 277 28.17 -7.40 -27.23
CA HIS A 277 27.84 -8.31 -26.14
C HIS A 277 27.50 -7.52 -24.87
N LEU A 278 26.49 -8.02 -24.15
CA LEU A 278 26.05 -7.46 -22.89
C LEU A 278 26.21 -8.50 -21.79
N ASP A 279 26.74 -8.08 -20.66
CA ASP A 279 26.41 -8.72 -19.38
C ASP A 279 25.38 -7.82 -18.72
N ALA A 280 24.35 -8.34 -18.05
CA ALA A 280 23.31 -7.50 -17.46
C ALA A 280 22.67 -8.20 -16.27
N ASP A 281 22.18 -7.39 -15.33
CA ASP A 281 21.32 -7.91 -14.27
C ASP A 281 19.94 -8.21 -14.90
N ILE A 282 19.29 -9.27 -14.42
CA ILE A 282 17.94 -9.64 -14.89
C ILE A 282 16.93 -8.66 -14.31
N TYR A 283 17.12 -8.28 -13.05
CA TYR A 283 16.20 -7.44 -12.31
C TYR A 283 16.63 -5.97 -12.29
N ALA A 284 15.68 -5.07 -12.49
CA ALA A 284 15.79 -3.68 -12.07
C ALA A 284 15.41 -3.55 -10.60
N THR A 285 15.99 -2.59 -9.92
CA THR A 285 15.64 -2.20 -8.55
C THR A 285 14.65 -1.05 -8.59
N LYS A 286 13.52 -1.20 -7.88
CA LYS A 286 12.53 -0.14 -7.68
C LYS A 286 13.08 0.88 -6.67
N THR A 287 12.97 2.18 -6.98
CA THR A 287 13.49 3.28 -6.15
C THR A 287 12.42 4.38 -6.00
N ALA A 288 12.61 5.33 -5.09
CA ALA A 288 11.61 6.37 -4.79
C ALA A 288 11.12 7.20 -6.00
N SER A 289 11.91 7.32 -7.07
CA SER A 289 11.54 8.12 -8.24
C SER A 289 11.64 7.40 -9.58
N GLY A 290 11.79 6.07 -9.57
CA GLY A 290 11.80 5.26 -10.79
C GLY A 290 12.46 3.90 -10.60
N PHE A 291 12.80 3.25 -11.71
CA PHE A 291 13.51 1.99 -11.73
C PHE A 291 14.98 2.20 -12.09
N THR A 292 15.87 1.40 -11.53
CA THR A 292 17.29 1.43 -11.85
C THR A 292 17.78 0.07 -12.30
N GLY A 293 18.57 0.03 -13.37
CA GLY A 293 19.13 -1.21 -13.90
C GLY A 293 20.55 -1.00 -14.42
N THR A 294 21.39 -2.03 -14.35
CA THR A 294 22.78 -1.95 -14.84
C THR A 294 23.12 -3.06 -15.82
N PHE A 295 23.89 -2.70 -16.85
CA PHE A 295 24.46 -3.65 -17.79
C PHE A 295 25.88 -3.21 -18.21
N THR A 296 26.61 -4.09 -18.87
CA THR A 296 27.99 -3.88 -19.30
C THR A 296 28.12 -4.21 -20.77
N VAL A 297 28.59 -3.23 -21.53
CA VAL A 297 28.79 -3.33 -22.97
C VAL A 297 30.25 -3.69 -23.24
N HIS A 298 30.45 -4.70 -24.08
CA HIS A 298 31.78 -5.12 -24.52
C HIS A 298 32.00 -4.73 -25.97
N ASN A 299 32.94 -3.82 -26.21
CA ASN A 299 33.36 -3.45 -27.56
C ASN A 299 34.58 -4.27 -27.96
N ILE A 300 34.38 -5.23 -28.86
CA ILE A 300 35.45 -6.07 -29.43
C ILE A 300 36.03 -5.51 -30.74
N GLU A 301 35.54 -4.36 -31.21
CA GLU A 301 36.10 -3.68 -32.39
C GLU A 301 37.37 -2.89 -32.03
N ASP A 302 38.18 -2.63 -33.05
CA ASP A 302 39.36 -1.77 -32.99
C ASP A 302 39.04 -0.27 -33.11
N PHE A 303 37.76 0.09 -33.20
CA PHE A 303 37.26 1.47 -33.21
C PHE A 303 36.22 1.70 -32.10
N PRO A 304 36.02 2.95 -31.64
CA PRO A 304 35.01 3.27 -30.63
C PRO A 304 33.59 3.16 -31.17
N LEU A 305 32.65 2.75 -30.32
CA LEU A 305 31.21 2.80 -30.57
C LEU A 305 30.62 4.02 -29.87
N THR A 306 29.78 4.80 -30.55
CA THR A 306 29.11 5.97 -29.98
C THR A 306 27.62 5.74 -29.94
N LEU A 307 27.02 5.77 -28.75
CA LEU A 307 25.58 5.71 -28.51
C LEU A 307 25.05 7.14 -28.34
N ASP A 308 24.12 7.55 -29.20
CA ASP A 308 23.66 8.94 -29.30
C ASP A 308 22.16 9.11 -29.03
N ARG A 309 21.42 8.01 -28.82
CA ARG A 309 19.99 8.03 -28.52
C ARG A 309 19.56 6.82 -27.69
N MET A 310 18.50 7.00 -26.91
CA MET A 310 17.96 6.01 -25.99
C MET A 310 16.42 5.99 -25.98
N ALA A 311 15.81 4.83 -25.79
CA ALA A 311 14.37 4.68 -25.57
C ALA A 311 14.11 3.69 -24.43
N ILE A 312 13.04 3.92 -23.66
CA ILE A 312 12.51 2.96 -22.68
C ILE A 312 11.11 2.56 -23.12
N VAL A 313 10.81 1.26 -22.99
CA VAL A 313 9.49 0.70 -23.31
C VAL A 313 9.05 -0.20 -22.14
N PRO A 314 7.86 0.00 -21.56
CA PRO A 314 7.36 -0.85 -20.49
C PRO A 314 7.11 -2.29 -21.00
N LEU A 315 7.24 -3.26 -20.10
CA LEU A 315 6.71 -4.61 -20.34
C LEU A 315 5.20 -4.60 -20.11
N ALA A 316 4.44 -5.23 -21.01
CA ALA A 316 2.99 -5.35 -20.86
C ALA A 316 2.64 -6.48 -19.88
N ASP A 317 1.72 -6.23 -18.95
CA ASP A 317 1.12 -7.26 -18.12
C ASP A 317 0.13 -8.13 -18.94
N ALA A 318 0.02 -9.41 -18.61
CA ALA A 318 -0.86 -10.38 -19.28
C ALA A 318 -2.35 -9.94 -19.27
N GLN A 319 -2.76 -9.09 -18.34
CA GLN A 319 -4.11 -8.51 -18.27
C GLN A 319 -4.35 -7.36 -19.28
N HIS A 320 -3.28 -6.79 -19.87
CA HIS A 320 -3.32 -5.65 -20.81
C HIS A 320 -2.73 -5.97 -22.19
N ALA A 321 -2.55 -7.25 -22.52
CA ALA A 321 -1.94 -7.73 -23.77
C ALA A 321 -2.72 -7.39 -25.07
N GLY A 322 -3.81 -6.62 -24.98
CA GLY A 322 -4.63 -6.15 -26.09
C GLY A 322 -4.25 -4.77 -26.66
N ASP A 323 -3.45 -3.98 -25.94
CA ASP A 323 -3.03 -2.65 -26.39
C ASP A 323 -1.79 -2.70 -27.29
N ASP A 324 -1.76 -1.83 -28.31
CA ASP A 324 -0.73 -1.73 -29.34
C ASP A 324 0.68 -1.80 -28.73
N LEU A 325 1.51 -2.74 -29.22
CA LEU A 325 2.93 -2.86 -28.84
C LEU A 325 3.60 -1.49 -28.89
N ALA A 326 3.91 -0.93 -27.72
CA ALA A 326 4.46 0.41 -27.60
C ALA A 326 5.74 0.53 -28.45
N VAL A 327 5.69 1.40 -29.46
CA VAL A 327 6.82 1.63 -30.37
C VAL A 327 7.92 2.41 -29.62
N PRO A 328 9.19 1.96 -29.64
CA PRO A 328 10.26 2.66 -28.94
C PRO A 328 10.41 4.10 -29.48
N THR A 329 10.18 5.08 -28.62
CA THR A 329 10.38 6.51 -28.94
C THR A 329 11.77 6.92 -28.48
N PHE A 330 12.67 7.18 -29.44
CA PHE A 330 14.06 7.51 -29.15
C PHE A 330 14.24 8.99 -28.78
N THR A 331 14.88 9.22 -27.64
CA THR A 331 15.37 10.51 -27.17
C THR A 331 16.85 10.65 -27.54
N VAL A 332 17.24 11.79 -28.12
CA VAL A 332 18.64 12.10 -28.43
C VAL A 332 19.38 12.44 -27.14
N MET A 333 20.55 11.84 -26.93
CA MET A 333 21.39 12.09 -25.77
C MET A 333 22.12 13.42 -25.92
N SER A 334 22.14 14.22 -24.85
CA SER A 334 22.91 15.47 -24.77
C SER A 334 24.41 15.20 -24.61
N SER A 335 24.75 14.07 -23.99
CA SER A 335 26.10 13.55 -23.82
C SER A 335 26.17 12.11 -24.34
N PRO A 336 26.56 11.88 -25.61
CA PRO A 336 26.66 10.54 -26.19
C PRO A 336 27.62 9.64 -25.41
N VAL A 337 27.23 8.39 -25.17
CA VAL A 337 28.09 7.40 -24.51
C VAL A 337 29.07 6.82 -25.53
N VAL A 338 30.36 7.00 -25.29
CA VAL A 338 31.43 6.41 -26.11
C VAL A 338 31.92 5.15 -25.41
N VAL A 339 31.83 4.00 -26.09
CA VAL A 339 32.46 2.75 -25.67
C VAL A 339 33.78 2.62 -26.45
N PRO A 340 34.95 2.86 -25.82
CA PRO A 340 36.24 2.86 -26.53
C PRO A 340 36.53 1.54 -27.26
N ALA A 341 37.41 1.59 -28.25
CA ALA A 341 37.90 0.40 -28.96
C ALA A 341 38.46 -0.64 -27.96
N ASN A 342 38.15 -1.92 -28.18
CA ASN A 342 38.62 -3.04 -27.36
C ASN A 342 38.47 -2.81 -25.85
N SER A 343 37.32 -2.30 -25.42
CA SER A 343 37.08 -1.92 -24.02
C SER A 343 35.72 -2.38 -23.54
N THR A 344 35.52 -2.27 -22.23
CA THR A 344 34.27 -2.59 -21.57
C THR A 344 33.72 -1.33 -20.91
N THR A 345 32.42 -1.07 -21.04
CA THR A 345 31.76 0.10 -20.43
C THR A 345 30.54 -0.37 -19.64
N VAL A 346 30.48 -0.02 -18.36
CA VAL A 346 29.29 -0.23 -17.52
C VAL A 346 28.32 0.91 -17.79
N ILE A 347 27.07 0.58 -18.09
CA ILE A 347 25.98 1.53 -18.30
C ILE A 347 24.91 1.24 -17.25
N ALA A 348 24.55 2.27 -16.50
CA ALA A 348 23.41 2.26 -15.61
C ALA A 348 22.32 3.19 -16.13
N VAL A 349 21.09 2.74 -15.98
CA VAL A 349 19.89 3.41 -16.49
C VAL A 349 18.97 3.69 -15.33
N HIS A 350 18.56 4.94 -15.19
CA HIS A 350 17.44 5.34 -14.35
C HIS A 350 16.24 5.64 -15.24
N ALA A 351 15.16 4.89 -15.03
CA ALA A 351 13.91 5.01 -15.75
C ALA A 351 12.86 5.61 -14.81
N PRO A 352 12.55 6.92 -14.92
CA PRO A 352 11.66 7.59 -13.99
C PRO A 352 10.22 7.12 -14.14
N TYR A 353 9.46 7.17 -13.04
CA TYR A 353 8.01 6.98 -13.11
C TYR A 353 7.37 8.05 -13.99
N SER A 354 6.51 7.62 -14.91
CA SER A 354 5.83 8.50 -15.87
C SER A 354 4.60 7.83 -16.45
N GLU A 355 3.77 8.59 -17.16
CA GLU A 355 2.60 8.03 -17.90
C GLU A 355 3.01 6.92 -18.89
N THR A 356 4.24 6.94 -19.41
CA THR A 356 4.77 5.93 -20.34
C THR A 356 5.47 4.75 -19.67
N LEU A 357 5.90 4.90 -18.42
CA LEU A 357 6.49 3.84 -17.61
C LEU A 357 5.95 3.95 -16.18
N PRO A 358 4.79 3.31 -15.92
CA PRO A 358 4.15 3.39 -14.63
C PRO A 358 4.91 2.58 -13.57
N ASP A 359 4.66 2.88 -12.30
CA ASP A 359 5.28 2.25 -11.13
C ASP A 359 4.92 0.78 -10.90
N HIS A 360 3.82 0.32 -11.50
CA HIS A 360 3.37 -1.07 -11.52
C HIS A 360 3.86 -1.85 -12.75
N ALA A 361 4.66 -1.25 -13.64
CA ALA A 361 5.17 -1.98 -14.80
C ALA A 361 6.02 -3.19 -14.34
N PRO A 362 5.75 -4.42 -14.81
CA PRO A 362 6.47 -5.63 -14.38
C PRO A 362 7.96 -5.62 -14.79
N GLY A 363 8.37 -4.63 -15.57
CA GLY A 363 9.72 -4.37 -16.02
C GLY A 363 9.73 -3.40 -17.18
N PHE A 364 10.90 -3.20 -17.78
CA PHE A 364 11.07 -2.35 -18.96
C PHE A 364 12.21 -2.83 -19.85
N THR A 365 12.09 -2.53 -21.14
CA THR A 365 13.16 -2.71 -22.12
C THR A 365 13.81 -1.37 -22.44
N VAL A 366 15.13 -1.31 -22.32
CA VAL A 366 15.93 -0.16 -22.78
C VAL A 366 16.53 -0.43 -24.14
N TYR A 367 16.52 0.57 -25.02
CA TYR A 367 17.17 0.56 -26.32
C TYR A 367 18.19 1.68 -26.40
N TYR A 368 19.41 1.39 -26.83
CA TYR A 368 20.37 2.40 -27.28
C TYR A 368 20.65 2.26 -28.77
N GLY A 369 20.70 3.41 -29.45
CA GLY A 369 21.07 3.53 -30.85
C GLY A 369 22.32 4.38 -31.01
N GLY A 370 23.12 4.07 -32.03
CA GLY A 370 24.38 4.76 -32.25
C GLY A 370 25.07 4.41 -33.56
N THR A 371 26.35 4.76 -33.66
CA THR A 371 27.22 4.43 -34.80
C THR A 371 28.64 4.06 -34.37
N GLY A 372 29.31 3.21 -35.16
CA GLY A 372 30.71 2.85 -35.04
C GLY A 372 31.30 2.63 -36.42
N ASN A 373 32.31 3.42 -36.80
CA ASN A 373 32.92 3.42 -38.13
C ASN A 373 31.90 3.41 -39.30
N GLY A 374 30.85 4.24 -39.19
CA GLY A 374 29.77 4.34 -40.20
C GLY A 374 28.71 3.22 -40.17
N THR A 375 28.89 2.19 -39.33
CA THR A 375 27.91 1.11 -39.15
C THR A 375 26.98 1.43 -37.98
N LYS A 376 25.69 1.09 -38.08
CA LYS A 376 24.71 1.33 -37.00
C LYS A 376 25.02 0.44 -35.80
N VAL A 377 24.99 1.00 -34.60
CA VAL A 377 25.11 0.25 -33.34
C VAL A 377 23.74 0.16 -32.69
N ARG A 378 23.37 -1.04 -32.20
CA ARG A 378 22.13 -1.26 -31.45
C ARG A 378 22.42 -2.07 -30.19
N ILE A 379 21.89 -1.61 -29.08
CA ILE A 379 21.90 -2.31 -27.80
C ILE A 379 20.46 -2.35 -27.31
N SER A 380 20.05 -3.49 -26.78
CA SER A 380 18.77 -3.62 -26.08
C SER A 380 18.90 -4.61 -24.94
N HIS A 381 18.31 -4.28 -23.79
CA HIS A 381 18.20 -5.19 -22.66
C HIS A 381 16.86 -5.01 -21.98
N THR A 382 16.31 -6.10 -21.46
CA THR A 382 15.04 -6.12 -20.73
C THR A 382 15.34 -6.35 -19.26
N PHE A 383 14.91 -5.42 -18.42
CA PHE A 383 14.93 -5.56 -16.98
C PHE A 383 13.53 -5.98 -16.52
N GLU A 384 13.45 -7.06 -15.77
CA GLU A 384 12.23 -7.45 -15.05
C GLU A 384 12.27 -6.82 -13.65
N LEU A 385 11.14 -6.69 -12.99
CA LEU A 385 11.11 -6.46 -11.55
C LEU A 385 11.01 -7.80 -10.83
N SER A 386 11.70 -7.94 -9.71
CA SER A 386 11.51 -9.10 -8.84
C SER A 386 10.05 -9.11 -8.34
N VAL A 387 9.47 -10.29 -8.07
CA VAL A 387 8.09 -10.37 -7.54
C VAL A 387 7.96 -9.55 -6.25
N ALA A 388 9.01 -9.53 -5.42
CA ALA A 388 9.11 -8.69 -4.24
C ALA A 388 9.00 -7.18 -4.58
N ASP A 389 9.71 -6.70 -5.61
CA ASP A 389 9.66 -5.29 -6.01
C ASP A 389 8.42 -4.91 -6.84
N GLN A 390 7.72 -5.87 -7.44
CA GLN A 390 6.48 -5.64 -8.19
C GLN A 390 5.34 -5.19 -7.27
N HIS A 391 5.27 -5.77 -6.07
CA HIS A 391 4.25 -5.46 -5.06
C HIS A 391 4.70 -4.41 -4.03
N ARG A 392 6.00 -4.11 -3.98
CA ARG A 392 6.56 -3.07 -3.11
C ARG A 392 6.19 -1.68 -3.63
N LYS A 393 5.57 -0.84 -2.81
CA LYS A 393 5.36 0.59 -3.13
C LYS A 393 6.72 1.29 -3.28
N PRO A 394 6.85 2.30 -4.16
CA PRO A 394 8.06 3.12 -4.18
C PRO A 394 8.32 3.69 -2.78
N PRO A 395 9.55 3.66 -2.25
CA PRO A 395 9.88 4.34 -0.99
C PRO A 395 9.45 5.81 -1.08
N SER A 396 8.78 6.33 -0.04
CA SER A 396 8.16 7.65 -0.10
C SER A 396 9.17 8.76 -0.41
N PHE A 397 9.03 9.36 -1.60
CA PHE A 397 9.66 10.63 -1.93
C PHE A 397 8.85 11.75 -1.26
N MET A 398 9.38 12.41 -0.22
CA MET A 398 8.90 13.74 0.16
C MET A 398 9.47 14.78 -0.82
N PRO A 399 8.67 15.38 -1.73
CA PRO A 399 9.12 16.56 -2.45
C PRO A 399 9.23 17.75 -1.48
N PRO A 400 10.30 18.57 -1.52
CA PRO A 400 10.18 19.94 -1.06
C PRO A 400 9.20 20.68 -1.99
N SER A 401 8.32 21.50 -1.41
CA SER A 401 7.34 22.31 -2.11
C SER A 401 8.03 23.31 -3.07
N VAL A 402 8.06 23.00 -4.36
CA VAL A 402 8.52 23.94 -5.41
C VAL A 402 7.56 23.88 -6.62
N PRO A 403 7.18 25.04 -7.23
CA PRO A 403 6.28 25.11 -8.37
C PRO A 403 6.75 24.28 -9.59
N SER A 404 5.76 23.80 -10.36
CA SER A 404 5.79 22.75 -11.38
C SER A 404 6.60 22.98 -12.67
N LYS A 405 7.61 23.86 -12.71
CA LYS A 405 8.35 24.15 -13.97
C LYS A 405 9.85 23.88 -13.98
N THR A 406 10.43 23.34 -12.91
CA THR A 406 11.86 22.95 -12.90
C THR A 406 12.12 21.71 -12.03
N ARG A 407 11.28 20.66 -12.13
CA ARG A 407 11.64 19.34 -11.58
C ARG A 407 12.72 18.73 -12.47
N GLN A 408 13.97 18.68 -12.00
CA GLN A 408 14.89 17.64 -12.45
C GLN A 408 14.47 16.33 -11.79
N THR A 409 14.38 15.27 -12.57
CA THR A 409 13.79 13.97 -12.18
C THR A 409 14.64 13.14 -11.21
N TRP A 410 15.88 13.55 -10.93
CA TRP A 410 16.83 12.82 -10.08
C TRP A 410 17.90 13.78 -9.50
N PRO A 411 18.41 13.60 -8.26
CA PRO A 411 19.42 14.48 -7.66
C PRO A 411 20.83 14.19 -8.23
N TRP A 412 21.06 14.59 -9.49
CA TRP A 412 22.31 14.33 -10.22
C TRP A 412 23.56 14.91 -9.55
N GLU A 413 23.42 16.03 -8.82
CA GLU A 413 24.51 16.65 -8.07
C GLU A 413 25.04 15.73 -6.95
N GLU A 414 24.15 14.97 -6.30
CA GLU A 414 24.51 13.99 -5.27
C GLU A 414 25.04 12.68 -5.85
N VAL A 415 24.56 12.28 -7.04
CA VAL A 415 25.15 11.18 -7.80
C VAL A 415 26.60 11.51 -8.16
N GLU A 416 26.84 12.70 -8.72
CA GLU A 416 28.19 13.17 -9.09
C GLU A 416 29.12 13.23 -7.88
N LYS A 417 28.64 13.78 -6.76
CA LYS A 417 29.40 13.85 -5.51
C LYS A 417 29.69 12.47 -4.91
N SER A 418 28.70 11.59 -4.83
CA SER A 418 28.86 10.21 -4.33
C SER A 418 29.78 9.39 -5.21
N LEU A 419 29.76 9.63 -6.52
CA LEU A 419 30.64 8.99 -7.48
C LEU A 419 32.10 9.41 -7.25
N VAL A 420 32.36 10.70 -7.03
CA VAL A 420 33.69 11.23 -6.69
C VAL A 420 34.19 10.69 -5.35
N GLU A 421 33.32 10.63 -4.34
CA GLU A 421 33.65 10.12 -3.00
C GLU A 421 33.97 8.62 -3.00
N ARG A 422 33.20 7.80 -3.74
CA ARG A 422 33.32 6.33 -3.72
C ARG A 422 34.34 5.75 -4.70
N LEU A 423 34.59 6.40 -5.84
CA LEU A 423 35.57 5.93 -6.83
C LEU A 423 37.00 6.48 -6.59
N GLY A 424 37.14 7.54 -5.79
CA GLY A 424 38.42 8.19 -5.48
C GLY A 424 39.19 8.67 -6.72
N ALA A 425 40.49 8.94 -6.59
CA ALA A 425 41.38 9.35 -7.69
C ALA A 425 41.69 8.23 -8.71
N THR A 426 41.02 7.07 -8.61
CA THR A 426 41.30 5.84 -9.37
C THR A 426 40.60 5.81 -10.74
N VAL A 427 39.59 6.66 -10.94
CA VAL A 427 38.90 6.83 -12.22
C VAL A 427 39.28 8.19 -12.78
N GLN A 428 39.92 8.22 -13.94
CA GLN A 428 40.22 9.46 -14.65
C GLN A 428 38.90 10.22 -14.87
N PRO A 429 38.82 11.55 -14.61
CA PRO A 429 37.61 12.36 -14.80
C PRO A 429 36.99 12.29 -16.21
N HIS A 430 37.70 11.71 -17.17
CA HIS A 430 37.29 11.53 -18.57
C HIS A 430 36.67 10.15 -18.88
N ALA A 431 36.56 9.25 -17.89
CA ALA A 431 36.04 7.89 -18.06
C ALA A 431 34.57 7.73 -17.62
N THR A 432 33.96 8.78 -17.05
CA THR A 432 32.56 8.81 -16.64
C THR A 432 31.77 9.74 -17.56
N ASN A 433 30.60 9.29 -18.01
CA ASN A 433 29.67 10.07 -18.82
C ASN A 433 28.28 10.03 -18.16
N ILE A 434 27.68 11.21 -17.95
CA ILE A 434 26.34 11.34 -17.38
C ILE A 434 25.47 12.09 -18.38
N ASP A 435 24.43 11.43 -18.87
CA ASP A 435 23.37 12.07 -19.64
C ASP A 435 22.12 12.20 -18.77
N ARG A 436 21.86 13.44 -18.33
CA ARG A 436 20.73 13.77 -17.44
C ARG A 436 19.38 13.69 -18.16
N ALA A 437 19.36 13.86 -19.48
CA ALA A 437 18.13 13.86 -20.28
C ALA A 437 17.56 12.45 -20.45
N THR A 438 18.41 11.43 -20.52
CA THR A 438 18.02 10.02 -20.68
C THR A 438 18.31 9.17 -19.44
N GLY A 439 18.62 9.80 -18.30
CA GLY A 439 18.90 9.09 -17.05
C GLY A 439 20.05 8.08 -17.13
N THR A 440 21.06 8.35 -17.96
CA THR A 440 22.13 7.39 -18.27
C THR A 440 23.44 7.78 -17.58
N LEU A 441 24.04 6.83 -16.87
CA LEU A 441 25.40 6.93 -16.31
C LEU A 441 26.26 5.84 -16.94
N ALA A 442 27.39 6.21 -17.54
CA ALA A 442 28.33 5.26 -18.15
C ALA A 442 29.74 5.43 -17.58
N ILE A 443 30.44 4.32 -17.35
CA ILE A 443 31.83 4.29 -16.88
C ILE A 443 32.64 3.31 -17.74
N SER A 444 33.67 3.81 -18.43
CA SER A 444 34.53 3.01 -19.30
C SER A 444 35.77 2.48 -18.57
N LEU A 445 36.12 1.22 -18.84
CA LEU A 445 37.26 0.52 -18.23
C LEU A 445 38.36 0.24 -19.26
N PRO A 446 39.64 0.39 -18.88
CA PRO A 446 40.76 0.03 -19.75
C PRO A 446 40.83 -1.48 -20.02
N ARG A 447 41.36 -1.85 -21.18
CA ARG A 447 41.44 -3.23 -21.67
C ARG A 447 42.18 -4.15 -20.68
N GLY A 448 41.60 -5.32 -20.40
CA GLY A 448 42.16 -6.32 -19.48
C GLY A 448 41.66 -6.21 -18.02
N SER A 449 40.72 -5.31 -17.74
CA SER A 449 39.98 -5.30 -16.48
C SER A 449 39.25 -6.63 -16.29
N THR A 450 39.54 -7.32 -15.18
CA THR A 450 38.92 -8.61 -14.85
C THR A 450 37.43 -8.46 -14.61
N LEU A 451 36.64 -9.54 -14.77
CA LEU A 451 35.20 -9.56 -14.47
C LEU A 451 34.90 -9.01 -13.05
N ASN A 452 35.79 -9.29 -12.09
CA ASN A 452 35.71 -8.81 -10.71
C ASN A 452 35.75 -7.28 -10.62
N SER A 453 36.52 -6.60 -11.49
CA SER A 453 36.61 -5.15 -11.54
C SER A 453 35.32 -4.52 -12.07
N SER A 454 34.72 -5.10 -13.11
CA SER A 454 33.43 -4.67 -13.65
C SER A 454 32.28 -4.92 -12.68
N GLN A 455 32.30 -6.05 -11.97
CA GLN A 455 31.34 -6.36 -10.91
C GLN A 455 31.48 -5.39 -9.73
N THR A 456 32.70 -5.09 -9.29
CA THR A 456 32.95 -4.10 -8.22
C THR A 456 32.41 -2.73 -8.62
N ILE A 457 32.61 -2.31 -9.87
CA ILE A 457 32.13 -1.01 -10.36
C ILE A 457 30.61 -1.01 -10.52
N ARG A 458 29.99 -2.13 -10.94
CA ARG A 458 28.54 -2.28 -10.89
C ARG A 458 28.01 -2.14 -9.47
N THR A 459 28.61 -2.83 -8.50
CA THR A 459 28.21 -2.70 -7.09
C THR A 459 28.34 -1.26 -6.61
N VAL A 460 29.43 -0.56 -6.96
CA VAL A 460 29.61 0.86 -6.62
C VAL A 460 28.55 1.72 -7.30
N VAL A 461 28.33 1.57 -8.61
CA VAL A 461 27.34 2.34 -9.38
C VAL A 461 25.92 2.09 -8.89
N SER A 462 25.53 0.83 -8.68
CA SER A 462 24.24 0.46 -8.09
C SER A 462 24.11 1.03 -6.67
N SER A 463 25.18 1.04 -5.86
CA SER A 463 25.15 1.65 -4.52
C SER A 463 25.04 3.18 -4.55
N VAL A 464 25.61 3.84 -5.56
CA VAL A 464 25.51 5.29 -5.76
C VAL A 464 24.10 5.66 -6.18
N LEU A 465 23.50 4.89 -7.09
CA LEU A 465 22.11 5.08 -7.52
C LEU A 465 21.12 4.79 -6.38
N ALA A 466 21.34 3.72 -5.61
CA ALA A 466 20.53 3.43 -4.43
C ALA A 466 20.67 4.51 -3.34
N ALA A 467 21.88 5.02 -3.08
CA ALA A 467 22.13 6.04 -2.06
C ALA A 467 21.57 7.42 -2.43
N ALA A 468 21.58 7.79 -3.72
CA ALA A 468 20.98 9.04 -4.20
C ALA A 468 19.43 9.05 -4.06
N GLY A 469 18.80 7.87 -4.08
CA GLY A 469 17.38 7.71 -3.76
C GLY A 469 17.06 7.69 -2.26
N ALA A 470 18.05 7.40 -1.39
CA ALA A 470 17.84 7.23 0.05
C ALA A 470 18.31 8.42 0.92
N ARG A 471 19.18 9.31 0.42
CA ARG A 471 19.78 10.41 1.20
C ARG A 471 19.21 11.78 0.84
N THR A 472 18.03 12.09 1.34
CA THR A 472 17.58 13.48 1.60
C THR A 472 17.24 13.74 3.07
N ALA A 473 17.70 12.87 3.98
CA ALA A 473 17.80 13.19 5.40
C ALA A 473 19.06 14.03 5.66
N PRO A 474 18.99 15.17 6.39
CA PRO A 474 20.17 16.00 6.63
C PRO A 474 21.17 15.25 7.51
N SER A 475 22.35 14.93 6.95
CA SER A 475 23.45 14.38 7.72
C SER A 475 23.98 15.45 8.68
N SER A 476 23.82 15.23 9.98
CA SER A 476 24.51 16.00 11.01
C SER A 476 26.02 15.74 10.91
N SER A 477 26.75 16.68 10.32
CA SER A 477 28.21 16.71 10.41
C SER A 477 28.59 16.90 11.88
N ARG A 478 29.24 15.89 12.47
CA ARG A 478 29.96 16.00 13.75
C ARG A 478 31.08 17.06 13.62
N GLU A 479 30.75 18.32 13.86
CA GLU A 479 31.75 19.30 14.28
C GLU A 479 31.87 19.26 15.79
N THR A 480 32.99 18.71 16.26
CA THR A 480 33.37 18.70 17.66
C THR A 480 33.83 20.11 18.05
N VAL A 481 32.91 20.98 18.43
CA VAL A 481 33.26 22.28 19.04
C VAL A 481 33.49 22.07 20.54
N VAL A 482 34.76 21.94 20.90
CA VAL A 482 35.24 22.03 22.28
C VAL A 482 35.07 23.47 22.76
N ALA A 483 34.00 23.74 23.52
CA ALA A 483 33.86 24.99 24.28
C ALA A 483 34.05 24.72 25.78
N ARG A 484 35.30 24.92 26.22
CA ARG A 484 35.68 25.06 27.63
C ARG A 484 34.96 26.27 28.23
N SER A 485 34.40 26.11 29.43
CA SER A 485 34.38 27.16 30.48
C SER A 485 34.04 26.55 31.83
N HIS A 486 35.09 26.19 32.58
CA HIS A 486 35.03 26.14 34.04
C HIS A 486 35.01 27.58 34.55
N VAL A 487 33.98 27.96 35.31
CA VAL A 487 34.13 28.92 36.40
C VAL A 487 33.60 28.26 37.66
N ARG A 488 34.50 28.14 38.63
CA ARG A 488 34.34 27.48 39.92
C ARG A 488 34.19 28.56 41.01
N LEU A 489 33.63 28.13 42.15
CA LEU A 489 33.68 28.67 43.53
C LEU A 489 32.32 29.24 44.00
N ARG A 490 31.46 28.47 44.71
CA ARG A 490 31.45 28.03 46.14
C ARG A 490 31.31 29.19 47.16
N PRO A 491 30.83 28.96 48.39
CA PRO A 491 29.69 28.18 48.91
C PRO A 491 28.93 28.95 50.04
N GLU A 492 27.85 28.41 50.62
CA GLU A 492 27.60 28.56 52.07
C GLU A 492 26.51 27.58 52.55
N PHE A 493 26.93 26.62 53.36
CA PHE A 493 26.12 25.75 54.20
C PHE A 493 26.81 25.78 55.57
N GLU A 494 26.08 26.17 56.63
CA GLU A 494 26.18 25.68 58.03
C GLU A 494 25.42 26.65 58.96
N THR A 495 24.21 26.29 59.40
CA THR A 495 23.84 25.57 60.65
C THR A 495 23.71 26.47 61.89
N GLY A 496 22.51 26.46 62.47
CA GLY A 496 22.20 27.11 63.74
C GLY A 496 20.92 26.58 64.41
N SER A 497 20.97 25.32 64.86
CA SER A 497 20.36 24.78 66.08
C SER A 497 18.89 25.09 66.45
N SER A 498 18.09 24.02 66.34
CA SER A 498 16.87 23.61 67.05
C SER A 498 16.48 24.34 68.35
N SER A 499 15.17 24.51 68.58
CA SER A 499 14.45 23.59 69.50
C SER A 499 12.92 23.82 69.56
N ARG A 500 12.19 22.69 69.54
CA ARG A 500 10.85 22.40 70.10
C ARG A 500 9.60 22.92 69.36
N LEU A 501 8.88 22.01 68.70
CA LEU A 501 7.74 21.27 69.28
C LEU A 501 7.24 20.15 68.35
N SER A 502 6.78 19.07 68.99
CA SER A 502 6.22 17.78 68.52
C SER A 502 5.24 17.85 67.31
N ALA A 503 4.94 16.80 66.55
CA ALA A 503 4.65 15.43 66.97
C ALA A 503 4.66 14.41 65.81
N HIS A 504 4.80 13.13 66.19
CA HIS A 504 4.55 11.95 65.39
C HIS A 504 3.07 11.80 64.98
N VAL A 505 2.87 11.52 63.69
CA VAL A 505 2.00 10.51 63.05
C VAL A 505 0.50 10.45 63.43
N SER A 506 -0.33 10.93 62.51
CA SER A 506 -1.46 10.18 61.90
C SER A 506 -1.95 10.87 60.62
N PRO A 507 -2.65 10.16 59.71
CA PRO A 507 -2.63 10.40 58.28
C PRO A 507 -3.77 11.30 57.81
N LEU A 508 -3.44 12.35 57.04
CA LEU A 508 -4.20 12.89 55.92
C LEU A 508 -3.40 14.07 55.36
N ASP A 509 -2.99 14.01 54.10
CA ASP A 509 -3.11 15.18 53.24
C ASP A 509 -3.26 14.71 51.79
N THR A 510 -4.51 14.85 51.35
CA THR A 510 -5.01 14.76 49.98
C THR A 510 -4.13 15.53 48.99
N PRO A 511 -4.02 15.07 47.72
CA PRO A 511 -3.31 15.81 46.70
C PRO A 511 -3.97 17.17 46.48
N ARG A 512 -3.13 18.19 46.28
CA ARG A 512 -3.53 19.55 45.89
C ARG A 512 -4.57 19.51 44.78
N GLY A 513 -5.65 20.26 44.99
CA GLY A 513 -6.90 20.15 44.28
C GLY A 513 -6.77 20.31 42.76
N PHE A 514 -7.38 19.35 42.07
CA PHE A 514 -8.04 19.64 40.81
C PHE A 514 -9.00 20.81 41.06
N HIS A 515 -8.79 21.95 40.41
CA HIS A 515 -9.91 22.84 40.18
C HIS A 515 -10.93 22.02 39.37
N PRO A 516 -12.14 21.75 39.88
CA PRO A 516 -13.15 21.07 39.09
C PRO A 516 -13.39 21.89 37.83
N LEU A 517 -13.41 21.23 36.66
CA LEU A 517 -13.80 21.87 35.42
C LEU A 517 -15.14 22.60 35.66
N PRO A 518 -15.31 23.84 35.18
CA PRO A 518 -16.58 24.54 35.29
C PRO A 518 -17.72 23.68 34.74
N PRO A 519 -18.94 23.77 35.31
CA PRO A 519 -20.07 22.97 34.85
C PRO A 519 -20.41 23.28 33.38
N PRO A 520 -21.16 22.42 32.69
CA PRO A 520 -21.70 22.75 31.37
C PRO A 520 -22.63 23.98 31.46
N PRO A 521 -22.99 24.59 30.30
CA PRO A 521 -23.95 25.69 30.28
C PRO A 521 -25.25 25.37 31.05
N PRO A 522 -25.83 26.34 31.77
CA PRO A 522 -27.07 26.14 32.49
C PRO A 522 -28.18 25.64 31.55
N GLN A 523 -28.82 24.53 31.94
CA GLN A 523 -29.88 23.94 31.14
C GLN A 523 -31.12 24.85 31.11
N PRO A 524 -31.82 24.97 29.97
CA PRO A 524 -33.05 25.74 29.87
C PRO A 524 -34.14 25.18 30.78
N GLY A 525 -34.89 26.07 31.42
CA GLY A 525 -36.02 25.75 32.30
C GLY A 525 -37.37 25.76 31.57
N ILE A 526 -38.46 25.72 32.33
CA ILE A 526 -39.81 25.92 31.78
C ILE A 526 -39.93 27.31 31.13
N VAL A 527 -40.77 27.44 30.10
CA VAL A 527 -41.08 28.74 29.50
C VAL A 527 -41.95 29.57 30.44
N ALA A 528 -41.28 30.40 31.24
CA ALA A 528 -41.86 31.37 32.15
C ALA A 528 -40.87 32.52 32.38
N GLU A 529 -41.38 33.72 32.66
CA GLU A 529 -40.53 34.91 32.89
C GLU A 529 -39.47 34.67 33.99
N GLY A 530 -38.24 35.07 33.72
CA GLY A 530 -37.07 34.91 34.60
C GLY A 530 -36.40 33.54 34.55
N GLN A 531 -37.00 32.53 33.91
CA GLN A 531 -36.38 31.21 33.75
C GLN A 531 -35.29 31.23 32.69
N ILE A 532 -34.29 30.35 32.83
CA ILE A 532 -33.17 30.22 31.89
C ILE A 532 -33.69 29.72 30.55
N CYS A 533 -33.16 30.27 29.46
CA CYS A 533 -33.43 29.84 28.10
C CYS A 533 -32.11 29.66 27.34
N ASP A 534 -32.11 28.77 26.36
CA ASP A 534 -31.00 28.58 25.43
C ASP A 534 -31.32 29.36 24.15
N PRO A 535 -30.63 30.49 23.88
CA PRO A 535 -30.92 31.30 22.70
C PRO A 535 -30.55 30.58 21.41
N ASP A 536 -29.67 29.57 21.43
CA ASP A 536 -29.26 28.84 20.24
C ASP A 536 -30.23 27.69 19.92
N ASN A 537 -31.05 27.23 20.87
CA ASN A 537 -31.92 26.07 20.69
C ASN A 537 -33.27 26.25 21.38
N ILE A 538 -34.21 26.93 20.72
CA ILE A 538 -35.56 27.13 21.22
C ILE A 538 -36.48 26.12 20.52
N SER A 539 -37.04 25.17 21.27
CA SER A 539 -37.93 24.17 20.68
C SER A 539 -39.18 24.82 20.05
N GLY A 540 -39.80 24.17 19.06
CA GLY A 540 -41.01 24.70 18.42
C GLY A 540 -42.17 24.91 19.41
N SER A 541 -42.31 24.01 20.39
CA SER A 541 -43.27 24.13 21.48
C SER A 541 -42.94 25.27 22.43
N ASP A 542 -41.65 25.42 22.80
CA ASP A 542 -41.23 26.51 23.69
C ASP A 542 -41.40 27.86 23.02
N ARG A 543 -41.10 27.95 21.73
CA ARG A 543 -41.34 29.15 20.92
C ARG A 543 -42.82 29.51 20.87
N ALA A 544 -43.70 28.54 20.56
CA ALA A 544 -45.14 28.79 20.54
C ALA A 544 -45.68 29.21 21.93
N GLN A 545 -45.19 28.59 23.01
CA GLN A 545 -45.54 28.96 24.37
C GLN A 545 -45.02 30.36 24.74
N ALA A 546 -43.78 30.69 24.34
CA ALA A 546 -43.17 31.98 24.60
C ALA A 546 -43.92 33.09 23.85
N GLU A 547 -44.23 32.87 22.56
CA GLU A 547 -45.04 33.79 21.74
C GLU A 547 -46.42 34.04 22.36
N ALA A 548 -47.09 33.01 22.87
CA ALA A 548 -48.39 33.14 23.54
C ALA A 548 -48.34 33.94 24.86
N GLN A 549 -47.16 34.09 25.46
CA GLN A 549 -46.93 34.79 26.72
C GLN A 549 -46.16 36.11 26.55
N ASP A 550 -45.91 36.54 25.31
CA ASP A 550 -45.03 37.67 24.97
C ASP A 550 -43.61 37.54 25.54
N LEU A 551 -43.09 36.33 25.68
CA LEU A 551 -41.75 36.03 26.20
C LEU A 551 -40.73 35.94 25.07
N VAL A 552 -39.51 36.42 25.34
CA VAL A 552 -38.35 36.30 24.44
C VAL A 552 -37.11 35.95 25.26
N CYS A 553 -36.22 35.16 24.66
CA CYS A 553 -34.95 34.78 25.29
C CYS A 553 -33.94 35.93 25.16
N GLN A 554 -33.54 36.54 26.27
CA GLN A 554 -32.67 37.73 26.28
C GLN A 554 -31.45 37.54 27.18
N LEU A 555 -30.34 38.16 26.78
CA LEU A 555 -29.13 38.21 27.60
C LEU A 555 -29.39 38.96 28.90
N THR A 556 -28.84 38.43 29.99
CA THR A 556 -28.78 39.10 31.29
C THR A 556 -27.38 39.66 31.56
N SER A 557 -27.17 40.25 32.73
CA SER A 557 -25.83 40.61 33.21
C SER A 557 -25.13 39.46 33.96
N GLU A 558 -25.78 38.31 34.10
CA GLU A 558 -25.24 37.13 34.79
C GLU A 558 -24.20 36.45 33.91
N GLN A 559 -22.96 36.41 34.37
CA GLN A 559 -21.87 35.70 33.71
C GLN A 559 -21.40 34.54 34.58
N VAL A 560 -21.20 33.40 33.96
CA VAL A 560 -20.74 32.17 34.60
C VAL A 560 -19.60 31.57 33.77
N GLN A 561 -18.63 30.97 34.45
CA GLN A 561 -17.65 30.12 33.77
C GLN A 561 -18.30 28.77 33.50
N VAL A 562 -18.24 28.32 32.25
CA VAL A 562 -18.80 27.02 31.83
C VAL A 562 -17.82 26.28 30.96
N THR A 563 -17.91 24.96 30.96
CA THR A 563 -17.26 24.13 29.93
C THR A 563 -18.23 24.00 28.77
N MET A 564 -17.99 24.75 27.71
CA MET A 564 -18.74 24.63 26.46
C MET A 564 -18.43 23.27 25.83
N PRO A 565 -19.45 22.48 25.44
CA PRO A 565 -19.22 21.20 24.78
C PRO A 565 -18.65 21.39 23.38
N ALA A 566 -18.17 20.31 22.78
CA ALA A 566 -17.74 20.30 21.39
C ALA A 566 -18.89 20.70 20.46
N ARG A 567 -18.59 21.42 19.38
CA ARG A 567 -19.59 21.99 18.47
C ARG A 567 -19.18 21.92 17.00
N PHE A 568 -20.15 21.69 16.14
CA PHE A 568 -20.06 21.88 14.69
C PHE A 568 -20.60 23.27 14.33
N MET A 569 -19.71 24.27 14.28
CA MET A 569 -20.08 25.69 14.30
C MET A 569 -20.83 26.19 13.06
N ASN A 570 -20.65 25.52 11.92
CA ASN A 570 -21.34 25.84 10.67
C ASN A 570 -22.52 24.91 10.36
N ALA A 571 -22.96 24.09 11.33
CA ALA A 571 -24.08 23.16 11.20
C ALA A 571 -25.26 23.52 12.12
N ARG A 572 -26.42 23.75 11.52
CA ARG A 572 -27.69 24.04 12.19
C ARG A 572 -28.60 22.82 12.22
N LYS A 573 -29.64 22.88 13.05
CA LYS A 573 -30.67 21.87 13.16
C LYS A 573 -31.25 21.52 11.78
N GLY A 574 -31.20 20.22 11.47
CA GLY A 574 -31.63 19.63 10.21
C GLY A 574 -30.56 19.61 9.11
N ASP A 575 -29.39 20.23 9.31
CA ASP A 575 -28.26 20.04 8.42
C ASP A 575 -27.68 18.63 8.61
N VAL A 576 -27.11 18.06 7.55
CA VAL A 576 -26.51 16.73 7.54
C VAL A 576 -24.99 16.83 7.67
N ILE A 577 -24.38 15.90 8.41
CA ILE A 577 -22.93 15.80 8.58
C ILE A 577 -22.47 14.53 7.89
N LEU A 578 -21.44 14.64 7.06
CA LEU A 578 -20.75 13.51 6.44
C LEU A 578 -19.38 13.35 7.09
N SER A 579 -19.13 12.18 7.67
CA SER A 579 -17.84 11.80 8.23
C SER A 579 -17.00 11.10 7.16
N PRO A 580 -15.75 11.49 6.95
CA PRO A 580 -14.89 10.86 5.95
C PRO A 580 -14.66 9.39 6.29
N GLY A 581 -14.43 8.57 5.27
CA GLY A 581 -14.23 7.13 5.39
C GLY A 581 -12.80 6.79 5.81
N ASP A 582 -12.62 6.41 7.06
CA ASP A 582 -11.39 5.85 7.60
C ASP A 582 -11.16 4.40 7.13
N SER A 583 -10.15 3.72 7.67
CA SER A 583 -9.85 2.31 7.39
C SER A 583 -10.91 1.32 7.91
N SER A 584 -12.03 1.79 8.48
CA SER A 584 -13.13 0.92 8.93
C SER A 584 -13.68 0.05 7.79
N ILE A 585 -14.34 -1.05 8.19
CA ILE A 585 -15.01 -1.98 7.27
C ILE A 585 -15.96 -1.27 6.30
N ILE A 586 -16.68 -0.25 6.77
CA ILE A 586 -17.63 0.50 5.94
C ILE A 586 -16.91 1.43 4.97
N GLY A 587 -15.92 2.20 5.44
CA GLY A 587 -15.14 3.09 4.58
C GLY A 587 -14.43 2.32 3.47
N SER A 588 -13.83 1.18 3.81
CA SER A 588 -13.13 0.34 2.85
C SER A 588 -14.06 -0.44 1.92
N LEU A 589 -15.26 -0.82 2.36
CA LEU A 589 -16.32 -1.39 1.50
C LEU A 589 -16.81 -0.38 0.47
N LEU A 590 -17.13 0.84 0.89
CA LEU A 590 -17.63 1.88 0.00
C LEU A 590 -16.57 2.40 -0.98
N ARG A 591 -15.28 2.13 -0.73
CA ARG A 591 -14.20 2.38 -1.72
C ARG A 591 -14.20 1.40 -2.90
N GLN A 592 -14.93 0.29 -2.82
CA GLN A 592 -14.93 -0.76 -3.85
C GLN A 592 -15.92 -0.50 -5.00
N VAL A 593 -16.81 0.47 -4.85
CA VAL A 593 -17.77 0.87 -5.91
C VAL A 593 -17.14 1.94 -6.82
N ASN A 594 -17.75 2.22 -7.97
CA ASN A 594 -17.17 3.14 -8.96
C ASN A 594 -18.11 4.33 -9.26
N PRO A 595 -17.74 5.56 -8.89
CA PRO A 595 -16.45 5.96 -8.31
C PRO A 595 -16.31 5.54 -6.83
N PRO A 596 -15.07 5.40 -6.33
CA PRO A 596 -14.82 5.16 -4.90
C PRO A 596 -15.44 6.25 -4.04
N GLN A 597 -16.20 5.87 -3.02
CA GLN A 597 -16.87 6.81 -2.13
C GLN A 597 -15.89 7.32 -1.05
N LYS A 598 -16.04 8.58 -0.64
CA LYS A 598 -15.12 9.26 0.29
C LYS A 598 -15.62 9.29 1.73
N TYR A 599 -16.91 9.12 1.96
CA TYR A 599 -17.58 9.26 3.25
C TYR A 599 -18.20 7.93 3.69
N SER A 600 -17.93 7.50 4.94
CA SER A 600 -18.42 6.22 5.48
C SER A 600 -19.61 6.36 6.42
N HIS A 601 -19.85 7.56 6.96
CA HIS A 601 -20.89 7.77 7.94
C HIS A 601 -21.60 9.11 7.77
N SER A 602 -22.87 9.16 8.20
CA SER A 602 -23.68 10.37 8.13
C SER A 602 -24.66 10.50 9.28
N GLY A 603 -25.00 11.74 9.65
CA GLY A 603 -26.03 12.03 10.65
C GLY A 603 -26.71 13.37 10.40
N ILE A 604 -27.82 13.60 11.08
CA ILE A 604 -28.59 14.85 11.00
C ILE A 604 -28.56 15.59 12.33
N MET A 605 -28.27 16.88 12.28
CA MET A 605 -28.22 17.73 13.47
C MET A 605 -29.62 17.87 14.08
N THR A 606 -29.80 17.49 15.34
CA THR A 606 -31.08 17.60 16.06
C THR A 606 -31.21 18.85 16.90
N ARG A 607 -30.06 19.47 17.23
CA ARG A 607 -29.90 20.80 17.80
C ARG A 607 -28.87 21.58 16.98
N ASN A 608 -28.94 22.91 17.03
CA ASN A 608 -27.91 23.74 16.46
C ASN A 608 -26.58 23.46 17.16
N TYR A 609 -25.55 23.16 16.37
CA TYR A 609 -24.15 23.01 16.77
C TYR A 609 -23.78 21.83 17.69
N ASP A 610 -24.66 21.32 18.56
CA ASP A 610 -24.25 20.49 19.72
C ASP A 610 -24.91 19.10 19.88
N GLU A 611 -25.91 18.72 19.07
CA GLU A 611 -26.55 17.40 19.15
C GLU A 611 -26.84 16.85 17.75
N ILE A 612 -26.50 15.58 17.54
CA ILE A 612 -26.65 14.87 16.28
C ILE A 612 -27.35 13.53 16.50
N THR A 613 -28.15 13.11 15.52
CA THR A 613 -28.75 11.77 15.48
C THR A 613 -28.30 11.04 14.23
N HIS A 614 -27.93 9.77 14.38
CA HIS A 614 -27.36 8.94 13.32
C HIS A 614 -27.66 7.46 13.59
N SER A 615 -27.41 6.58 12.62
CA SER A 615 -27.61 5.13 12.76
C SER A 615 -26.27 4.39 12.66
N THR A 616 -25.93 3.59 13.67
CA THR A 616 -24.64 2.90 13.78
C THR A 616 -24.79 1.53 14.45
N ALA A 617 -23.73 0.71 14.39
CA ALA A 617 -23.62 -0.59 15.04
C ALA A 617 -22.36 -0.68 15.91
N SER A 618 -22.43 -1.45 16.98
CA SER A 618 -21.29 -1.78 17.83
C SER A 618 -20.64 -3.09 17.37
N GLU A 619 -19.44 -2.99 16.80
CA GLU A 619 -18.63 -4.17 16.45
C GLU A 619 -18.32 -5.01 17.69
N LYS A 620 -17.96 -4.38 18.81
CA LYS A 620 -17.69 -5.06 20.08
C LYS A 620 -18.91 -5.85 20.58
N TRP A 621 -20.12 -5.30 20.42
CA TRP A 621 -21.33 -6.02 20.77
C TRP A 621 -21.54 -7.23 19.85
N LEU A 622 -21.31 -7.09 18.55
CA LEU A 622 -21.43 -8.21 17.60
C LEU A 622 -20.41 -9.31 17.90
N LEU A 623 -19.17 -8.97 18.27
CA LEU A 623 -18.13 -9.92 18.65
C LEU A 623 -18.47 -10.71 19.93
N ASP A 624 -19.32 -10.17 20.82
CA ASP A 624 -19.85 -10.93 21.96
C ASP A 624 -20.97 -11.93 21.57
N HIS A 625 -21.40 -11.94 20.30
CA HIS A 625 -22.45 -12.80 19.74
C HIS A 625 -21.91 -13.78 18.68
N LEU A 626 -20.68 -14.25 18.84
CA LEU A 626 -20.12 -15.32 18.02
C LEU A 626 -20.80 -16.67 18.33
N ALA A 627 -21.10 -17.46 17.29
CA ALA A 627 -21.75 -18.77 17.36
C ALA A 627 -20.73 -19.93 17.28
N GLY A 628 -21.15 -21.13 17.67
CA GLY A 628 -20.34 -22.36 17.58
C GLY A 628 -20.05 -23.06 18.91
N VAL A 629 -19.41 -24.24 18.85
CA VAL A 629 -18.98 -25.01 20.04
C VAL A 629 -17.85 -24.30 20.77
N LEU A 630 -17.00 -23.62 20.00
CA LEU A 630 -16.11 -22.55 20.46
C LEU A 630 -16.63 -21.23 19.87
N PRO A 631 -16.49 -20.09 20.56
CA PRO A 631 -16.90 -18.79 20.00
C PRO A 631 -16.27 -18.57 18.62
N GLY A 632 -17.11 -18.41 17.60
CA GLY A 632 -16.72 -18.11 16.23
C GLY A 632 -16.52 -19.35 15.36
N SER A 633 -16.66 -20.56 15.92
CA SER A 633 -16.49 -21.80 15.15
C SER A 633 -17.64 -22.09 14.17
N ASP A 634 -18.69 -21.26 14.15
CA ASP A 634 -19.88 -21.41 13.30
C ASP A 634 -20.43 -20.00 12.93
N GLY A 635 -19.54 -19.03 12.75
CA GLY A 635 -19.90 -17.64 12.46
C GLY A 635 -20.47 -16.84 13.64
N PHE A 636 -21.46 -15.99 13.36
CA PHE A 636 -22.19 -15.17 14.33
C PHE A 636 -23.59 -15.74 14.60
N ASP A 637 -24.21 -15.38 15.73
CA ASP A 637 -25.64 -15.57 15.94
C ASP A 637 -26.42 -14.87 14.79
N PRO A 638 -27.19 -15.61 13.96
CA PRO A 638 -27.93 -15.04 12.85
C PRO A 638 -28.89 -13.91 13.24
N VAL A 639 -29.45 -13.93 14.46
CA VAL A 639 -30.34 -12.88 14.95
C VAL A 639 -29.55 -11.63 15.29
N ALA A 640 -28.40 -11.77 15.95
CA ALA A 640 -27.53 -10.63 16.28
C ALA A 640 -26.95 -9.97 15.01
N LEU A 641 -26.52 -10.77 14.04
CA LEU A 641 -26.01 -10.27 12.76
C LEU A 641 -27.11 -9.66 11.87
N LYS A 642 -28.36 -10.12 11.98
CA LYS A 642 -29.48 -9.52 11.21
C LYS A 642 -29.94 -8.21 11.82
N TYR A 643 -29.93 -8.14 13.14
CA TYR A 643 -30.45 -7.04 13.93
C TYR A 643 -29.34 -6.46 14.82
N LEU A 644 -28.40 -5.74 14.22
CA LEU A 644 -27.26 -5.19 14.95
C LEU A 644 -27.69 -4.04 15.85
N TRP A 645 -27.11 -3.99 17.04
CA TRP A 645 -27.34 -2.95 18.03
C TRP A 645 -26.26 -1.86 17.92
N PRO A 646 -26.54 -0.56 18.21
CA PRO A 646 -27.80 0.02 18.72
C PRO A 646 -28.80 0.50 17.67
N GLY A 647 -28.41 0.62 16.40
CA GLY A 647 -29.23 1.29 15.39
C GLY A 647 -29.19 2.81 15.53
N VAL A 648 -30.35 3.47 15.45
CA VAL A 648 -30.45 4.93 15.52
C VAL A 648 -30.18 5.40 16.96
N VAL A 649 -29.20 6.29 17.14
CA VAL A 649 -28.82 6.89 18.42
C VAL A 649 -28.74 8.40 18.33
N ARG A 650 -28.99 9.07 19.45
CA ARG A 650 -28.87 10.52 19.60
C ARG A 650 -27.83 10.85 20.64
N GLN A 651 -26.84 11.64 20.25
CA GLN A 651 -25.67 11.96 21.06
C GLN A 651 -25.38 13.47 20.98
N SER A 652 -24.70 13.99 22.00
CA SER A 652 -24.02 15.28 21.83
C SER A 652 -22.91 15.14 20.77
N VAL A 653 -22.51 16.24 20.13
CA VAL A 653 -21.39 16.22 19.17
C VAL A 653 -20.12 15.66 19.81
N ASP A 654 -19.83 16.07 21.04
CA ASP A 654 -18.69 15.56 21.81
C ASP A 654 -18.74 14.04 21.97
N ALA A 655 -19.90 13.51 22.35
CA ALA A 655 -20.10 12.08 22.56
C ALA A 655 -20.14 11.27 21.25
N ALA A 656 -20.55 11.88 20.14
CA ALA A 656 -20.54 11.24 18.82
C ALA A 656 -19.12 11.07 18.24
N ILE A 657 -18.18 11.91 18.70
CA ILE A 657 -16.75 11.88 18.33
C ILE A 657 -15.95 11.05 19.34
N ASN A 658 -16.09 11.37 20.63
CA ASN A 658 -15.26 10.80 21.70
C ASN A 658 -15.88 9.54 22.33
N GLY A 659 -17.12 9.21 21.97
CA GLY A 659 -17.87 8.03 22.40
C GLY A 659 -18.72 8.23 23.65
N GLU A 660 -19.83 7.49 23.71
CA GLU A 660 -20.75 7.45 24.85
C GLU A 660 -21.06 6.01 25.26
N ASP A 661 -21.17 5.78 26.56
CA ASP A 661 -21.56 4.47 27.09
C ASP A 661 -23.05 4.21 26.89
N PHE A 662 -23.38 3.14 26.18
CA PHE A 662 -24.73 2.64 25.98
C PHE A 662 -24.90 1.25 26.59
N ILE A 663 -26.06 1.00 27.19
CA ILE A 663 -26.40 -0.30 27.78
C ILE A 663 -27.09 -1.17 26.73
N SER A 664 -26.52 -2.34 26.43
CA SER A 664 -27.09 -3.32 25.50
C SER A 664 -28.33 -4.01 26.05
N PRO A 665 -29.11 -4.72 25.23
CA PRO A 665 -30.28 -5.46 25.68
C PRO A 665 -29.97 -6.52 26.75
N GLU A 666 -28.74 -7.02 26.78
CA GLU A 666 -28.23 -8.00 27.74
C GLU A 666 -27.71 -7.35 29.04
N GLY A 667 -27.68 -6.01 29.10
CA GLY A 667 -27.24 -5.24 30.26
C GLY A 667 -25.73 -4.93 30.32
N LYS A 668 -24.97 -5.22 29.26
CA LYS A 668 -23.54 -4.89 29.14
C LYS A 668 -23.35 -3.51 28.53
N THR A 669 -22.32 -2.78 28.97
CA THR A 669 -22.03 -1.43 28.46
C THR A 669 -21.05 -1.48 27.30
N TYR A 670 -21.35 -0.73 26.24
CA TYR A 670 -20.48 -0.53 25.08
C TYR A 670 -20.38 0.95 24.77
N LYS A 671 -19.20 1.38 24.37
CA LYS A 671 -18.94 2.76 23.94
C LYS A 671 -19.30 2.91 22.46
N ILE A 672 -20.10 3.93 22.13
CA ILE A 672 -20.62 4.22 20.79
C ILE A 672 -20.11 5.59 20.32
N ASP A 673 -19.34 5.59 19.23
CA ASP A 673 -18.86 6.76 18.47
C ASP A 673 -18.90 6.44 16.97
N SER A 674 -19.01 7.47 16.11
CA SER A 674 -19.07 7.27 14.65
C SER A 674 -18.66 8.50 13.80
N PHE A 675 -18.20 9.60 14.40
CA PHE A 675 -17.83 10.81 13.67
C PHE A 675 -16.38 11.19 13.87
N SER A 676 -15.71 11.53 12.77
CA SER A 676 -14.40 12.16 12.79
C SER A 676 -14.55 13.70 12.76
N PRO A 677 -13.93 14.44 13.71
CA PRO A 677 -14.02 15.90 13.77
C PRO A 677 -13.13 16.63 12.77
N ARG A 678 -12.22 15.91 12.11
CA ARG A 678 -11.10 16.45 11.33
C ARG A 678 -10.99 15.74 10.00
N ALA A 679 -10.27 16.36 9.07
CA ALA A 679 -9.90 15.71 7.83
C ALA A 679 -9.00 14.50 8.10
N ILE A 680 -9.19 13.44 7.32
CA ILE A 680 -8.40 12.21 7.39
C ILE A 680 -7.76 11.93 6.04
N GLY A 681 -6.63 11.24 6.08
CA GLY A 681 -6.01 10.67 4.89
C GLY A 681 -6.75 9.42 4.45
N VAL A 682 -7.13 9.36 3.18
CA VAL A 682 -7.78 8.22 2.57
C VAL A 682 -6.95 7.75 1.39
N THR A 683 -6.55 6.48 1.40
CA THR A 683 -5.88 5.84 0.27
C THR A 683 -6.88 4.96 -0.48
N ALA A 684 -7.10 5.24 -1.76
CA ALA A 684 -7.92 4.41 -2.66
C ALA A 684 -7.19 4.24 -3.99
N ASN A 685 -7.03 3.00 -4.48
CA ASN A 685 -6.28 2.69 -5.70
C ASN A 685 -4.88 3.34 -5.71
N ASP A 686 -4.16 3.25 -4.60
CA ASP A 686 -2.85 3.87 -4.36
C ASP A 686 -2.80 5.41 -4.50
N HIS A 687 -3.96 6.07 -4.54
CA HIS A 687 -4.08 7.52 -4.47
C HIS A 687 -4.47 7.95 -3.05
N PHE A 688 -3.55 8.65 -2.40
CA PHE A 688 -3.80 9.32 -1.13
C PHE A 688 -4.51 10.66 -1.36
N GLU A 689 -5.68 10.84 -0.74
CA GLU A 689 -6.47 12.08 -0.72
C GLU A 689 -6.78 12.48 0.73
N ILE A 690 -6.75 13.78 1.01
CA ILE A 690 -7.20 14.32 2.31
C ILE A 690 -8.68 14.65 2.19
N VAL A 691 -9.52 13.94 2.93
CA VAL A 691 -10.97 14.09 2.88
C VAL A 691 -11.45 14.80 4.16
N PRO A 692 -11.96 16.05 4.06
CA PRO A 692 -12.53 16.74 5.21
C PRO A 692 -13.96 16.23 5.49
N PRO A 693 -14.40 16.20 6.76
CA PRO A 693 -15.81 16.08 7.08
C PRO A 693 -16.58 17.26 6.50
N LEU A 694 -17.82 17.01 6.08
CA LEU A 694 -18.67 18.02 5.45
C LEU A 694 -19.93 18.29 6.28
N VAL A 695 -20.43 19.51 6.17
CA VAL A 695 -21.83 19.83 6.44
C VAL A 695 -22.56 20.01 5.11
N VAL A 696 -23.67 19.28 4.95
CA VAL A 696 -24.60 19.38 3.82
C VAL A 696 -25.84 20.13 4.29
N LYS A 697 -26.18 21.21 3.60
CA LYS A 697 -27.20 22.19 4.01
C LYS A 697 -27.75 22.94 2.78
N PRO A 698 -28.84 23.72 2.92
CA PRO A 698 -29.27 24.63 1.84
C PRO A 698 -28.16 25.62 1.46
N ASP A 699 -28.09 26.00 0.19
CA ASP A 699 -27.37 27.23 -0.17
C ASP A 699 -27.94 28.39 0.67
N PRO A 700 -27.12 29.15 1.42
CA PRO A 700 -27.59 30.27 2.23
C PRO A 700 -28.47 31.27 1.47
N LEU A 701 -28.22 31.49 0.17
CA LEU A 701 -29.00 32.41 -0.66
C LEU A 701 -30.34 31.83 -1.12
N GLU A 702 -30.51 30.52 -1.06
CA GLU A 702 -31.75 29.82 -1.39
C GLU A 702 -32.55 29.40 -0.14
N GLU A 703 -31.95 29.53 1.04
CA GLU A 703 -32.61 29.17 2.30
C GLU A 703 -33.77 30.12 2.64
N THR A 704 -34.97 29.58 2.55
CA THR A 704 -36.20 30.26 3.00
C THR A 704 -36.63 29.74 4.38
N SER A 705 -37.51 30.49 5.05
CA SER A 705 -38.12 30.05 6.31
C SER A 705 -38.87 28.71 6.18
N SER A 706 -39.44 28.42 5.00
CA SER A 706 -40.11 27.14 4.73
C SER A 706 -39.12 25.99 4.58
N VAL A 707 -37.99 26.21 3.89
CA VAL A 707 -36.91 25.20 3.77
C VAL A 707 -36.36 24.85 5.15
N ARG A 708 -36.03 25.87 5.96
CA ARG A 708 -35.54 25.63 7.33
C ARG A 708 -36.59 24.96 8.21
N ALA A 709 -37.87 25.28 8.05
CA ALA A 709 -38.95 24.59 8.78
C ALA A 709 -39.05 23.10 8.40
N ALA A 710 -38.86 22.75 7.11
CA ALA A 710 -38.82 21.36 6.65
C ALA A 710 -37.62 20.60 7.26
N LEU A 711 -36.43 21.22 7.27
CA LEU A 711 -35.24 20.66 7.92
C LEU A 711 -35.42 20.49 9.44
N HIS A 712 -36.09 21.43 10.10
CA HIS A 712 -36.45 21.28 11.51
C HIS A 712 -37.41 20.12 11.76
N ALA A 713 -38.36 19.88 10.85
CA ALA A 713 -39.25 18.72 10.92
C ALA A 713 -38.47 17.41 10.76
N ALA A 714 -37.53 17.35 9.81
CA ALA A 714 -36.62 16.20 9.63
C ALA A 714 -35.79 15.94 10.89
N ALA A 715 -35.20 16.96 11.50
CA ALA A 715 -34.48 16.84 12.76
C ALA A 715 -35.34 16.32 13.93
N ILE A 716 -36.62 16.73 14.00
CA ILE A 716 -37.56 16.26 15.03
C ILE A 716 -37.93 14.80 14.79
N GLU A 717 -38.22 14.43 13.55
CA GLU A 717 -38.51 13.04 13.18
C GLU A 717 -37.31 12.13 13.45
N ALA A 718 -36.11 12.55 13.06
CA ALA A 718 -34.87 11.83 13.35
C ALA A 718 -34.66 11.58 14.85
N ALA A 719 -34.87 12.60 15.68
CA ALA A 719 -34.77 12.47 17.14
C ALA A 719 -35.85 11.55 17.75
N THR A 720 -36.95 11.32 17.03
CA THR A 720 -38.10 10.57 17.52
C THR A 720 -37.80 9.07 17.52
N GLY A 721 -37.62 8.51 18.71
CA GLY A 721 -37.33 7.08 18.86
C GLY A 721 -35.85 6.71 18.73
N ALA A 722 -34.96 7.69 18.58
CA ALA A 722 -33.52 7.49 18.69
C ALA A 722 -33.13 7.01 20.10
N GLY A 723 -32.23 6.02 20.15
CA GLY A 723 -31.68 5.49 21.40
C GLY A 723 -30.79 6.52 22.11
N ARG A 724 -30.72 6.39 23.44
CA ARG A 724 -29.82 7.13 24.34
C ARG A 724 -29.26 6.14 25.38
N PRO A 725 -28.23 6.46 26.19
CA PRO A 725 -27.58 5.49 27.08
C PRO A 725 -28.49 4.55 27.89
N THR A 726 -29.65 5.04 28.30
CA THR A 726 -30.66 4.31 29.10
C THR A 726 -32.00 4.12 28.40
N VAL A 727 -32.12 4.57 27.15
CA VAL A 727 -33.36 4.53 26.36
C VAL A 727 -33.10 3.73 25.10
N ARG A 728 -33.79 2.60 24.97
CA ARG A 728 -33.68 1.73 23.80
C ARG A 728 -34.17 2.44 22.53
N SER A 729 -33.44 2.23 21.43
CA SER A 729 -33.82 2.71 20.09
C SER A 729 -35.06 2.00 19.55
N LYS A 730 -35.86 2.72 18.76
CA LYS A 730 -36.93 2.15 17.92
C LYS A 730 -36.42 1.60 16.58
N SER A 731 -35.10 1.62 16.39
CA SER A 731 -34.44 1.08 15.20
C SER A 731 -33.34 0.10 15.61
N HIS A 732 -32.96 -0.76 14.67
CA HIS A 732 -31.73 -1.55 14.71
C HIS A 732 -30.89 -1.19 13.49
N TYR A 733 -29.59 -1.46 13.57
CA TYR A 733 -28.72 -1.36 12.41
C TYR A 733 -28.87 -2.62 11.57
N ARG A 734 -29.08 -2.46 10.27
CA ARG A 734 -29.32 -3.59 9.35
C ARG A 734 -28.47 -3.41 8.12
N PHE A 735 -27.41 -4.21 8.04
CA PHE A 735 -26.36 -4.02 7.04
C PHE A 735 -26.86 -4.13 5.60
N TYR A 736 -27.92 -4.92 5.37
CA TYR A 736 -28.64 -4.99 4.11
C TYR A 736 -29.19 -3.65 3.60
N GLY A 737 -29.30 -2.62 4.46
CA GLY A 737 -29.71 -1.27 4.06
C GLY A 737 -28.77 -0.60 3.04
N TYR A 738 -27.51 -1.05 2.93
CA TYR A 738 -26.59 -0.63 1.86
C TYR A 738 -26.87 -1.32 0.51
N THR A 739 -27.69 -2.38 0.50
CA THR A 739 -28.17 -3.03 -0.72
C THR A 739 -29.60 -2.59 -1.05
N ASP A 740 -30.52 -2.70 -0.09
CA ASP A 740 -31.93 -2.39 -0.27
C ASP A 740 -32.51 -1.70 0.98
N PRO A 741 -32.45 -0.35 1.02
CA PRO A 741 -32.97 0.42 2.13
C PRO A 741 -34.50 0.35 2.22
N LEU A 742 -35.23 -0.02 1.16
CA LEU A 742 -36.68 -0.17 1.19
C LEU A 742 -37.09 -1.44 1.94
N ALA A 743 -36.39 -2.54 1.71
CA ALA A 743 -36.68 -3.83 2.33
C ALA A 743 -36.53 -3.80 3.86
N VAL A 744 -35.56 -3.03 4.37
CA VAL A 744 -35.23 -2.98 5.80
C VAL A 744 -36.16 -2.06 6.62
N LEU A 745 -36.99 -1.25 5.97
CA LEU A 745 -37.98 -0.38 6.63
C LEU A 745 -39.25 -1.13 7.11
N THR A 746 -39.28 -2.45 6.96
CA THR A 746 -40.32 -3.28 7.58
C THR A 746 -39.97 -3.53 9.05
N PRO A 747 -40.91 -3.36 10.01
CA PRO A 747 -40.62 -3.67 11.41
C PRO A 747 -40.17 -5.12 11.60
N ALA A 748 -39.17 -5.32 12.44
CA ALA A 748 -38.68 -6.66 12.78
C ALA A 748 -39.78 -7.50 13.46
N GLY A 749 -39.83 -8.78 13.09
CA GLY A 749 -40.82 -9.75 13.59
C GLY A 749 -40.72 -10.02 15.10
N ALA A 750 -41.68 -10.78 15.63
CA ALA A 750 -41.71 -11.14 17.06
C ALA A 750 -40.55 -12.08 17.47
N ASP A 751 -39.98 -12.80 16.51
CA ASP A 751 -38.83 -13.68 16.64
C ASP A 751 -37.48 -12.95 16.59
N ALA A 752 -37.45 -11.65 16.30
CA ALA A 752 -36.23 -10.83 16.23
C ALA A 752 -35.58 -10.53 17.59
N GLY A 753 -35.99 -11.23 18.66
CA GLY A 753 -35.43 -11.09 19.99
C GLY A 753 -35.48 -9.64 20.50
N TRP A 754 -34.31 -9.09 20.81
CA TRP A 754 -34.21 -7.72 21.28
C TRP A 754 -34.78 -6.73 20.27
N ALA A 755 -34.67 -6.97 18.96
CA ALA A 755 -35.04 -6.01 17.94
C ALA A 755 -36.53 -6.02 17.56
N ALA A 756 -37.35 -6.89 18.16
CA ALA A 756 -38.77 -7.00 17.83
C ALA A 756 -39.48 -5.63 17.83
N GLY A 757 -40.19 -5.33 16.73
CA GLY A 757 -40.91 -4.06 16.52
C GLY A 757 -40.06 -2.85 16.15
N THR A 758 -38.74 -3.02 15.96
CA THR A 758 -37.85 -1.93 15.51
C THR A 758 -37.64 -1.95 13.98
N TYR A 759 -37.22 -0.82 13.41
CA TYR A 759 -36.97 -0.65 11.98
C TYR A 759 -35.49 -0.77 11.63
N GLY A 760 -35.16 -1.38 10.50
CA GLY A 760 -33.78 -1.51 10.04
C GLY A 760 -33.31 -0.26 9.31
N THR A 761 -32.08 0.17 9.59
CA THR A 761 -31.45 1.34 8.94
C THR A 761 -29.93 1.18 8.85
N VAL A 762 -29.32 1.93 7.93
CA VAL A 762 -27.89 2.33 7.99
C VAL A 762 -27.82 3.86 8.03
N CYS A 763 -26.64 4.45 8.21
CA CYS A 763 -26.50 5.89 8.48
C CYS A 763 -27.12 6.80 7.39
N SER A 764 -26.82 6.55 6.13
CA SER A 764 -27.35 7.30 4.97
C SER A 764 -28.83 6.99 4.71
N SER A 765 -29.21 5.71 4.76
CA SER A 765 -30.59 5.28 4.54
C SER A 765 -31.52 5.76 5.64
N PHE A 766 -31.02 5.97 6.85
CA PHE A 766 -31.75 6.58 7.96
C PHE A 766 -32.15 8.02 7.60
N ILE A 767 -31.21 8.86 7.16
CA ILE A 767 -31.48 10.25 6.78
C ILE A 767 -32.51 10.27 5.65
N TRP A 768 -32.29 9.47 4.61
CA TRP A 768 -33.24 9.31 3.50
C TRP A 768 -34.64 8.89 4.00
N SER A 769 -34.72 7.91 4.91
CA SER A 769 -36.00 7.42 5.44
C SER A 769 -36.78 8.48 6.23
N VAL A 770 -36.07 9.34 6.97
CA VAL A 770 -36.66 10.48 7.71
C VAL A 770 -37.32 11.45 6.74
N HIS A 771 -36.61 11.82 5.67
CA HIS A 771 -37.16 12.73 4.67
C HIS A 771 -38.32 12.11 3.90
N ARG A 772 -38.21 10.82 3.54
CA ARG A 772 -39.28 10.07 2.89
C ARG A 772 -40.54 10.01 3.75
N ALA A 773 -40.41 9.77 5.06
CA ALA A 773 -41.55 9.74 5.99
C ALA A 773 -42.29 11.09 6.06
N LEU A 774 -41.57 12.19 5.83
CA LEU A 774 -42.12 13.54 5.78
C LEU A 774 -42.61 13.96 4.38
N GLY A 775 -42.40 13.12 3.36
CA GLY A 775 -42.75 13.44 1.97
C GLY A 775 -41.89 14.55 1.37
N HIS A 776 -40.65 14.72 1.84
CA HIS A 776 -39.69 15.64 1.25
C HIS A 776 -39.11 15.07 -0.06
N HIS A 777 -38.74 15.98 -0.96
CA HIS A 777 -38.14 15.67 -2.26
C HIS A 777 -36.62 15.88 -2.23
N MET A 778 -35.87 15.02 -2.92
CA MET A 778 -34.40 15.06 -2.95
C MET A 778 -33.82 15.43 -4.32
N GLU A 779 -34.30 14.82 -5.39
CA GLU A 779 -33.74 14.92 -6.76
C GLU A 779 -34.82 15.28 -7.80
N ALA A 780 -36.09 15.10 -7.44
CA ALA A 780 -37.21 15.40 -8.32
C ALA A 780 -38.42 15.87 -7.54
N THR A 781 -39.29 16.63 -8.21
CA THR A 781 -40.60 17.03 -7.66
C THR A 781 -41.61 15.88 -7.56
N THR A 782 -41.22 14.67 -7.97
CA THR A 782 -42.02 13.45 -7.93
C THR A 782 -41.34 12.39 -7.07
N SER A 783 -42.10 11.41 -6.57
CA SER A 783 -41.55 10.30 -5.76
C SER A 783 -40.70 9.30 -6.57
N ILE A 784 -40.59 9.52 -7.88
CA ILE A 784 -39.78 8.73 -8.81
C ILE A 784 -38.84 9.70 -9.51
N VAL A 785 -37.56 9.34 -9.59
CA VAL A 785 -36.50 10.06 -10.30
C VAL A 785 -36.18 9.29 -11.57
N MET A 786 -36.03 10.03 -12.66
CA MET A 786 -35.64 9.55 -13.98
C MET A 786 -34.24 10.06 -14.32
N PRO A 787 -33.51 9.42 -15.25
CA PRO A 787 -32.19 9.90 -15.67
C PRO A 787 -32.16 11.34 -16.21
N THR A 788 -33.30 11.88 -16.62
CA THR A 788 -33.44 13.28 -17.07
C THR A 788 -33.57 14.29 -15.95
N ASP A 789 -33.84 13.83 -14.73
CA ASP A 789 -33.96 14.68 -13.55
C ASP A 789 -32.57 14.98 -12.97
N LEU A 790 -31.60 14.05 -13.13
CA LEU A 790 -30.21 14.24 -12.69
C LEU A 790 -29.46 15.31 -13.49
N GLU A 791 -28.67 16.12 -12.80
CA GLU A 791 -27.74 17.07 -13.39
C GLU A 791 -26.60 16.35 -14.13
N ALA A 792 -26.09 16.99 -15.18
CA ALA A 792 -24.91 16.50 -15.87
C ALA A 792 -23.67 16.40 -14.95
N ALA A 793 -23.60 17.23 -13.89
CA ALA A 793 -22.50 17.19 -12.93
C ALA A 793 -22.59 15.95 -12.03
N ASP A 794 -23.78 15.59 -11.56
CA ASP A 794 -23.99 14.43 -10.70
C ASP A 794 -23.79 13.14 -11.47
N VAL A 795 -24.26 13.07 -12.72
CA VAL A 795 -23.96 11.94 -13.62
C VAL A 795 -22.46 11.80 -13.87
N ALA A 796 -21.73 12.91 -14.06
CA ALA A 796 -20.27 12.88 -14.22
C ALA A 796 -19.55 12.46 -12.93
N ALA A 797 -20.16 12.70 -11.77
CA ALA A 797 -19.69 12.27 -10.45
C ALA A 797 -20.16 10.85 -10.08
N GLY A 798 -20.87 10.14 -10.98
CA GLY A 798 -21.26 8.74 -10.81
C GLY A 798 -22.70 8.50 -10.37
N ALA A 799 -23.56 9.53 -10.34
CA ALA A 799 -24.99 9.34 -10.07
C ALA A 799 -25.65 8.57 -11.22
N GLU A 800 -26.32 7.47 -10.88
CA GLU A 800 -27.12 6.69 -11.82
C GLU A 800 -28.47 6.33 -11.20
N VAL A 801 -29.54 6.36 -11.98
CA VAL A 801 -30.90 5.98 -11.56
C VAL A 801 -31.56 5.07 -12.60
N GLY A 802 -32.44 4.18 -12.13
CA GLY A 802 -33.28 3.35 -12.99
C GLY A 802 -34.52 4.07 -13.54
N ALA A 803 -35.33 3.36 -14.33
CA ALA A 803 -36.57 3.92 -14.92
C ALA A 803 -37.74 4.09 -13.92
N ASN A 804 -37.63 3.56 -12.70
CA ASN A 804 -38.62 3.67 -11.62
C ASN A 804 -37.92 3.89 -10.27
N ASN A 805 -36.91 4.76 -10.26
CA ASN A 805 -36.04 4.94 -9.11
C ASN A 805 -36.75 5.74 -8.01
N PRO A 806 -36.87 5.26 -6.76
CA PRO A 806 -37.36 6.08 -5.66
C PRO A 806 -36.49 7.33 -5.49
N ASP A 807 -37.14 8.45 -5.18
CA ASP A 807 -36.46 9.72 -4.96
C ASP A 807 -35.42 9.63 -3.83
N GLY A 808 -34.21 10.14 -4.11
CA GLY A 808 -33.04 10.12 -3.22
C GLY A 808 -32.27 8.80 -3.12
N LEU A 809 -32.58 7.77 -3.92
CA LEU A 809 -31.77 6.54 -4.04
C LEU A 809 -31.01 6.53 -5.38
N TYR A 810 -29.94 5.75 -5.48
CA TYR A 810 -29.12 5.61 -6.68
C TYR A 810 -28.87 4.14 -6.99
N ARG A 811 -28.65 3.86 -8.27
CA ARG A 811 -28.38 2.52 -8.79
C ARG A 811 -26.92 2.16 -8.54
N TYR A 812 -26.73 1.04 -7.88
CA TYR A 812 -25.45 0.32 -7.83
C TYR A 812 -25.58 -0.91 -8.72
N THR A 813 -24.67 -1.03 -9.69
CA THR A 813 -24.71 -2.13 -10.66
C THR A 813 -24.38 -3.47 -10.02
N ALA A 814 -24.86 -4.56 -10.60
CA ALA A 814 -24.49 -5.92 -10.18
C ALA A 814 -22.96 -6.11 -10.12
N ALA A 815 -22.22 -5.52 -11.05
CA ALA A 815 -20.76 -5.63 -11.12
C ALA A 815 -20.07 -4.95 -9.93
N GLU A 816 -20.45 -3.70 -9.61
CA GLU A 816 -19.91 -2.99 -8.45
C GLU A 816 -20.23 -3.72 -7.15
N ARG A 817 -21.46 -4.22 -7.03
CA ARG A 817 -21.87 -5.02 -5.86
C ARG A 817 -21.07 -6.31 -5.73
N ALA A 818 -20.70 -6.96 -6.84
CA ALA A 818 -19.88 -8.16 -6.82
C ALA A 818 -18.45 -7.87 -6.36
N VAL A 819 -17.85 -6.77 -6.82
CA VAL A 819 -16.52 -6.32 -6.37
C VAL A 819 -16.54 -5.98 -4.88
N ALA A 820 -17.52 -5.19 -4.43
CA ALA A 820 -17.70 -4.84 -3.03
C ALA A 820 -17.93 -6.08 -2.13
N GLY A 821 -18.78 -7.01 -2.57
CA GLY A 821 -19.03 -8.27 -1.85
C GLY A 821 -17.81 -9.17 -1.77
N GLN A 822 -17.03 -9.27 -2.85
CA GLN A 822 -15.79 -10.06 -2.87
C GLN A 822 -14.72 -9.47 -1.94
N TRP A 823 -14.57 -8.14 -1.93
CA TRP A 823 -13.66 -7.47 -1.00
C TRP A 823 -14.08 -7.72 0.45
N LEU A 824 -15.38 -7.58 0.76
CA LEU A 824 -15.92 -7.81 2.09
C LEU A 824 -15.71 -9.26 2.56
N TYR A 825 -15.89 -10.23 1.65
CA TYR A 825 -15.59 -11.64 1.93
C TYR A 825 -14.13 -11.81 2.32
N ASN A 826 -13.20 -11.29 1.52
CA ASN A 826 -11.76 -11.41 1.78
C ASN A 826 -11.37 -10.75 3.11
N TYR A 827 -11.93 -9.57 3.40
CA TYR A 827 -11.68 -8.84 4.64
C TYR A 827 -12.13 -9.62 5.87
N ILE A 828 -13.37 -10.13 5.88
CA ILE A 828 -13.90 -10.92 7.00
C ILE A 828 -13.18 -12.27 7.12
N TYR A 829 -12.85 -12.91 5.99
CA TYR A 829 -12.11 -14.18 5.97
C TYR A 829 -10.75 -14.01 6.64
N ALA A 830 -9.97 -12.99 6.25
CA ALA A 830 -8.67 -12.70 6.85
C ALA A 830 -8.81 -12.45 8.36
N ALA A 831 -9.70 -11.54 8.76
CA ALA A 831 -9.93 -11.23 10.18
C ALA A 831 -10.36 -12.46 11.01
N ALA A 832 -11.12 -13.39 10.43
CA ALA A 832 -11.51 -14.63 11.09
C ALA A 832 -10.36 -15.66 11.14
N ALA A 833 -9.55 -15.75 10.08
CA ALA A 833 -8.39 -16.64 10.02
C ALA A 833 -7.33 -16.24 11.06
N ASP A 834 -7.05 -14.94 11.19
CA ASP A 834 -6.08 -14.39 12.14
C ASP A 834 -6.47 -14.74 13.58
N LYS A 835 -7.76 -14.59 13.93
CA LYS A 835 -8.26 -14.93 15.27
C LYS A 835 -8.32 -16.43 15.56
N ALA A 836 -8.37 -17.29 14.53
CA ALA A 836 -8.46 -18.73 14.70
C ALA A 836 -7.09 -19.40 14.92
N GLY A 837 -6.00 -18.76 14.48
CA GLY A 837 -4.62 -19.26 14.62
C GLY A 837 -4.37 -20.66 14.03
N TRP A 838 -3.27 -21.29 14.43
CA TRP A 838 -2.86 -22.65 14.00
C TRP A 838 -3.93 -23.74 14.19
N LEU A 839 -4.85 -23.56 15.16
CA LEU A 839 -5.95 -24.52 15.39
C LEU A 839 -7.09 -24.40 14.37
N GLY A 840 -7.27 -23.23 13.73
CA GLY A 840 -8.32 -22.96 12.74
C GLY A 840 -8.16 -23.78 11.46
N GLY A 841 -6.94 -23.86 10.93
CA GLY A 841 -6.66 -24.60 9.67
C GLY A 841 -6.72 -26.12 9.78
N LEU A 842 -6.62 -26.69 10.99
CA LEU A 842 -6.58 -28.15 11.18
C LEU A 842 -7.96 -28.76 11.50
N LEU A 843 -8.96 -27.95 11.89
CA LEU A 843 -10.23 -28.46 12.44
C LEU A 843 -11.52 -27.65 12.10
N THR A 844 -11.49 -26.49 11.41
CA THR A 844 -12.73 -25.70 11.17
C THR A 844 -12.81 -24.98 9.80
N ASP A 845 -13.99 -25.02 9.18
CA ASP A 845 -14.55 -24.19 8.08
C ASP A 845 -14.88 -22.73 8.49
N ALA A 846 -14.67 -22.39 9.76
CA ALA A 846 -15.11 -21.16 10.41
C ALA A 846 -14.77 -19.82 9.70
N PRO A 847 -13.56 -19.59 9.12
CA PRO A 847 -13.31 -18.33 8.39
C PRO A 847 -14.16 -18.18 7.13
N ASP A 848 -14.37 -19.27 6.39
CA ASP A 848 -15.24 -19.28 5.21
C ASP A 848 -16.71 -19.07 5.60
N ASP A 849 -17.17 -19.79 6.62
CA ASP A 849 -18.52 -19.68 7.17
C ASP A 849 -18.85 -18.26 7.64
N THR A 850 -17.93 -17.66 8.39
CA THR A 850 -18.08 -16.29 8.92
C THR A 850 -18.13 -15.28 7.78
N ALA A 851 -17.25 -15.42 6.79
CA ALA A 851 -17.19 -14.52 5.64
C ALA A 851 -18.45 -14.64 4.76
N ASN A 852 -18.85 -15.84 4.38
CA ASN A 852 -20.08 -16.08 3.62
C ASN A 852 -21.31 -15.56 4.36
N GLN A 853 -21.44 -15.86 5.65
CA GLN A 853 -22.57 -15.40 6.47
C GLN A 853 -22.67 -13.87 6.49
N PHE A 854 -21.55 -13.18 6.73
CA PHE A 854 -21.52 -11.72 6.80
C PHE A 854 -21.83 -11.07 5.44
N VAL A 855 -21.30 -11.61 4.35
CA VAL A 855 -21.50 -11.07 3.00
C VAL A 855 -22.91 -11.38 2.50
N ASN A 856 -23.50 -12.53 2.85
CA ASN A 856 -24.92 -12.80 2.58
C ASN A 856 -25.83 -11.81 3.34
N ALA A 857 -25.52 -11.50 4.61
CA ALA A 857 -26.25 -10.49 5.38
C ALA A 857 -26.26 -9.12 4.68
N PHE A 858 -25.14 -8.75 4.05
CA PHE A 858 -25.00 -7.54 3.23
C PHE A 858 -25.71 -7.62 1.88
N ALA A 859 -25.55 -8.73 1.16
CA ALA A 859 -25.90 -8.83 -0.26
C ALA A 859 -27.36 -9.26 -0.51
N ASN A 860 -27.94 -10.05 0.39
CA ASN A 860 -29.26 -10.66 0.23
C ASN A 860 -30.06 -10.83 1.54
N ASP A 861 -29.58 -10.27 2.67
CA ASP A 861 -30.24 -10.29 3.99
C ASP A 861 -30.34 -11.70 4.64
N ASP A 862 -29.61 -12.69 4.10
CA ASP A 862 -29.49 -14.03 4.67
C ASP A 862 -28.35 -14.10 5.68
N THR A 863 -28.71 -14.23 6.96
CA THR A 863 -27.76 -14.38 8.07
C THR A 863 -27.54 -15.82 8.51
N THR A 864 -28.14 -16.78 7.81
CA THR A 864 -28.02 -18.21 8.11
C THR A 864 -27.14 -18.96 7.11
N GLY A 865 -26.83 -18.34 5.97
CA GLY A 865 -26.02 -18.93 4.91
C GLY A 865 -24.51 -18.90 5.18
N THR A 866 -24.03 -19.74 6.09
CA THR A 866 -22.59 -19.94 6.37
C THR A 866 -21.88 -20.64 5.20
N ASP A 867 -22.47 -21.71 4.65
CA ASP A 867 -21.93 -22.41 3.47
C ASP A 867 -22.35 -21.80 2.10
N SER A 868 -23.09 -20.69 2.13
CA SER A 868 -23.79 -20.17 0.94
C SER A 868 -22.95 -19.14 0.19
N THR A 869 -22.68 -19.40 -1.08
CA THR A 869 -22.05 -18.43 -2.00
C THR A 869 -23.08 -17.58 -2.76
N ALA A 870 -24.33 -17.52 -2.28
CA ALA A 870 -25.42 -16.80 -2.95
C ALA A 870 -25.12 -15.30 -3.14
N TRP A 871 -24.30 -14.71 -2.26
CA TRP A 871 -23.83 -13.33 -2.39
C TRP A 871 -23.07 -13.04 -3.70
N GLN A 872 -22.49 -14.06 -4.35
CA GLN A 872 -21.82 -13.91 -5.65
C GLN A 872 -22.80 -13.67 -6.80
N GLN A 873 -24.08 -14.00 -6.61
CA GLN A 873 -25.13 -13.78 -7.61
C GLN A 873 -25.77 -12.41 -7.40
N THR A 874 -25.05 -11.36 -7.78
CA THR A 874 -25.51 -9.99 -7.61
C THR A 874 -26.46 -9.55 -8.72
N THR A 875 -27.39 -8.68 -8.35
CA THR A 875 -28.25 -7.91 -9.27
C THR A 875 -28.02 -6.43 -9.04
N ASP A 876 -28.50 -5.58 -9.94
CA ASP A 876 -28.56 -4.15 -9.62
C ASP A 876 -29.42 -3.93 -8.37
N ALA A 877 -29.05 -2.92 -7.59
CA ALA A 877 -29.79 -2.53 -6.40
C ALA A 877 -29.88 -1.00 -6.31
N LEU A 878 -30.88 -0.52 -5.56
CA LEU A 878 -31.10 0.90 -5.34
C LEU A 878 -30.80 1.21 -3.88
N ALA A 879 -29.75 1.98 -3.64
CA ALA A 879 -29.28 2.31 -2.29
C ALA A 879 -28.81 3.75 -2.21
N ILE A 880 -28.30 4.15 -1.05
CA ILE A 880 -27.74 5.50 -0.85
C ILE A 880 -26.49 5.38 0.03
N SER A 881 -25.38 5.92 -0.43
CA SER A 881 -24.15 6.13 0.38
C SER A 881 -24.15 7.53 1.00
N PRO A 882 -23.26 7.82 1.97
CA PRO A 882 -23.04 9.17 2.45
C PRO A 882 -22.64 10.16 1.33
N ASP A 883 -21.78 9.78 0.37
CA ASP A 883 -21.43 10.65 -0.78
C ASP A 883 -22.64 10.94 -1.67
N ASN A 884 -23.56 9.99 -1.85
CA ASN A 884 -24.75 10.21 -2.66
C ASN A 884 -25.65 11.34 -2.14
N ILE A 885 -25.58 11.68 -0.85
CA ILE A 885 -26.29 12.84 -0.27
C ILE A 885 -25.82 14.16 -0.91
N LEU A 886 -24.59 14.20 -1.45
CA LEU A 886 -24.06 15.37 -2.14
C LEU A 886 -24.73 15.65 -3.49
N PHE A 887 -25.44 14.66 -4.06
CA PHE A 887 -26.20 14.83 -5.30
C PHE A 887 -27.57 15.49 -5.05
N TRP A 888 -28.09 15.46 -3.82
CA TRP A 888 -29.42 16.00 -3.51
C TRP A 888 -29.55 17.48 -3.86
N ASP A 889 -30.66 17.79 -4.51
CA ASP A 889 -30.90 19.08 -5.14
C ASP A 889 -31.01 20.25 -4.14
N PRO A 890 -30.67 21.46 -4.62
CA PRO A 890 -30.92 22.68 -3.89
C PRO A 890 -32.42 23.06 -3.90
N PRO A 891 -32.86 23.95 -2.99
CA PRO A 891 -34.24 24.43 -2.94
C PRO A 891 -34.79 24.99 -4.26
N SER A 892 -33.95 25.61 -5.09
CA SER A 892 -34.37 26.14 -6.40
C SER A 892 -34.83 25.07 -7.40
N LYS A 893 -34.47 23.79 -7.18
CA LYS A 893 -34.89 22.65 -8.00
C LYS A 893 -35.90 21.73 -7.32
N GLY A 894 -36.25 22.03 -6.06
CA GLY A 894 -37.27 21.31 -5.30
C GLY A 894 -36.71 20.43 -4.18
N GLY A 895 -35.38 20.29 -4.09
CA GLY A 895 -34.71 19.64 -2.96
C GLY A 895 -34.62 20.52 -1.71
N LEU A 896 -33.85 20.10 -0.71
CA LEU A 896 -33.68 20.81 0.57
C LEU A 896 -32.23 21.20 0.87
N TYR A 897 -31.25 20.70 0.12
CA TYR A 897 -29.83 20.80 0.46
C TYR A 897 -29.04 21.47 -0.68
N GLY A 898 -28.41 20.70 -1.58
CA GLY A 898 -27.69 21.24 -2.74
C GLY A 898 -26.46 22.11 -2.45
N TYR A 899 -25.99 22.17 -1.21
CA TYR A 899 -24.76 22.86 -0.84
C TYR A 899 -24.00 22.08 0.25
N ALA A 900 -22.68 21.98 0.09
CA ALA A 900 -21.80 21.34 1.06
C ALA A 900 -20.52 22.18 1.26
N GLU A 901 -20.02 22.19 2.49
CA GLU A 901 -18.75 22.85 2.84
C GLU A 901 -18.03 22.09 3.96
N PRO A 902 -16.70 22.26 4.13
CA PRO A 902 -15.96 21.65 5.23
C PRO A 902 -16.56 21.99 6.59
N LEU A 903 -16.73 20.96 7.41
CA LEU A 903 -17.25 21.06 8.77
C LEU A 903 -16.28 21.84 9.66
N GLN A 904 -16.79 22.82 10.41
CA GLN A 904 -15.99 23.66 11.30
C GLN A 904 -16.16 23.18 12.74
N TYR A 905 -15.24 22.34 13.20
CA TYR A 905 -15.26 21.74 14.52
C TYR A 905 -14.57 22.62 15.56
N ARG A 906 -15.26 22.88 16.68
CA ARG A 906 -14.68 23.49 17.88
C ARG A 906 -14.69 22.51 19.04
N GLU A 907 -13.53 22.33 19.65
CA GLU A 907 -13.31 21.46 20.81
C GLU A 907 -14.01 21.98 22.08
N PRO A 908 -14.23 21.10 23.07
CA PRO A 908 -14.67 21.50 24.40
C PRO A 908 -13.70 22.50 25.01
N ARG A 909 -14.22 23.58 25.59
CA ARG A 909 -13.39 24.67 26.14
C ARG A 909 -14.09 25.43 27.24
N ILE A 910 -13.31 26.05 28.11
CA ILE A 910 -13.82 26.92 29.17
C ILE A 910 -14.11 28.30 28.58
N GLU A 911 -15.32 28.79 28.75
CA GLU A 911 -15.71 30.14 28.31
C GLU A 911 -16.47 30.89 29.41
N THR A 912 -16.42 32.22 29.31
CA THR A 912 -17.32 33.08 30.07
C THR A 912 -18.66 33.14 29.33
N TYR A 913 -19.66 32.47 29.87
CA TYR A 913 -21.00 32.38 29.31
C TYR A 913 -21.94 33.39 29.96
N THR A 914 -22.61 34.19 29.14
CA THR A 914 -23.65 35.12 29.62
C THR A 914 -25.00 34.42 29.58
N VAL A 915 -25.65 34.31 30.75
CA VAL A 915 -26.91 33.58 30.88
C VAL A 915 -28.05 34.35 30.22
N SER A 916 -28.84 33.66 29.42
CA SER A 916 -30.09 34.17 28.85
C SER A 916 -31.29 33.72 29.66
N ARG A 917 -32.28 34.60 29.80
CA ARG A 917 -33.54 34.31 30.50
C ARG A 917 -34.74 34.78 29.68
N TRP A 918 -35.86 34.09 29.84
CA TRP A 918 -37.14 34.51 29.29
C TRP A 918 -37.57 35.83 29.91
N LYS A 919 -37.90 36.82 29.07
CA LYS A 919 -38.36 38.13 29.50
C LYS A 919 -39.61 38.52 28.74
N ARG A 920 -40.59 39.10 29.43
CA ARG A 920 -41.79 39.60 28.79
C ARG A 920 -41.53 40.93 28.10
N VAL A 921 -41.86 41.02 26.80
CA VAL A 921 -41.62 42.22 26.00
C VAL A 921 -42.75 42.44 24.98
N LEU A 922 -43.37 43.62 25.04
CA LEU A 922 -44.48 43.99 24.16
C LEU A 922 -44.05 44.86 22.96
N THR A 923 -42.93 45.57 23.09
CA THR A 923 -42.43 46.49 22.07
C THR A 923 -41.43 45.78 21.17
N LYS A 924 -41.59 45.96 19.85
CA LYS A 924 -40.72 45.38 18.83
C LYS A 924 -40.07 46.49 18.00
N GLY A 925 -38.90 46.20 17.45
CA GLY A 925 -38.16 47.06 16.54
C GLY A 925 -37.48 46.25 15.45
N ARG A 926 -36.52 46.90 14.79
CA ARG A 926 -35.74 46.34 13.70
C ARG A 926 -34.25 46.49 13.99
N VAL A 927 -33.46 45.48 13.64
CA VAL A 927 -32.00 45.54 13.60
C VAL A 927 -31.55 45.36 12.16
N HIS A 928 -30.74 46.26 11.62
CA HIS A 928 -30.24 46.16 10.24
C HIS A 928 -28.82 46.68 10.13
N GLY A 929 -28.15 46.34 9.03
CA GLY A 929 -26.83 46.87 8.74
C GLY A 929 -26.15 46.08 7.64
N THR A 930 -24.82 46.09 7.65
CA THR A 930 -23.97 45.38 6.69
C THR A 930 -23.00 44.46 7.40
N VAL A 931 -22.73 43.31 6.80
CA VAL A 931 -21.64 42.40 7.19
C VAL A 931 -20.49 42.56 6.20
N SER A 932 -19.28 42.73 6.72
CA SER A 932 -18.08 42.88 5.91
C SER A 932 -16.94 41.99 6.41
N TYR A 933 -16.03 41.60 5.52
CA TYR A 933 -14.79 40.92 5.82
C TYR A 933 -13.65 41.63 5.08
N GLN A 934 -12.60 42.04 5.80
CA GLN A 934 -11.50 42.84 5.25
C GLN A 934 -11.98 44.09 4.47
N GLY A 935 -13.06 44.71 4.93
CA GLY A 935 -13.66 45.90 4.32
C GLY A 935 -14.54 45.63 3.08
N GLN A 936 -14.68 44.38 2.64
CA GLN A 936 -15.57 44.00 1.54
C GLN A 936 -16.91 43.48 2.06
N PRO A 937 -18.04 43.80 1.39
CA PRO A 937 -19.34 43.24 1.76
C PRO A 937 -19.36 41.72 1.60
N VAL A 938 -20.02 41.03 2.53
CA VAL A 938 -20.11 39.57 2.54
C VAL A 938 -21.53 39.14 2.25
N ALA A 939 -21.77 38.51 1.09
CA ALA A 939 -23.04 37.88 0.75
C ALA A 939 -23.21 36.53 1.45
N GLY A 940 -24.43 36.09 1.74
CA GLY A 940 -24.70 34.76 2.30
C GLY A 940 -24.19 34.50 3.72
N ALA A 941 -23.77 35.53 4.48
CA ALA A 941 -23.46 35.39 5.89
C ALA A 941 -24.74 35.26 6.71
N THR A 942 -24.73 34.37 7.70
CA THR A 942 -25.84 34.20 8.64
C THR A 942 -25.70 35.22 9.75
N VAL A 943 -26.76 35.98 10.02
CA VAL A 943 -26.86 36.94 11.13
C VAL A 943 -28.00 36.51 12.06
N SER A 944 -27.73 36.31 13.34
CA SER A 944 -28.71 35.82 14.31
C SER A 944 -28.64 36.52 15.67
N LEU A 945 -29.78 36.52 16.37
CA LEU A 945 -29.91 36.97 17.76
C LEU A 945 -30.27 35.81 18.69
N TYR A 946 -31.16 34.94 18.23
CA TYR A 946 -31.62 33.72 18.86
C TYR A 946 -32.31 32.83 17.80
N ASP A 947 -32.59 31.58 18.13
CA ASP A 947 -33.30 30.63 17.28
C ASP A 947 -34.72 31.13 16.94
N GLY A 948 -34.92 31.52 15.68
CA GLY A 948 -36.13 32.18 15.18
C GLY A 948 -35.98 33.67 14.84
N ALA A 949 -34.83 34.29 15.13
CA ALA A 949 -34.48 35.65 14.70
C ALA A 949 -33.15 35.63 13.92
N LEU A 950 -33.26 35.28 12.64
CA LEU A 950 -32.14 35.07 11.72
C LEU A 950 -32.37 35.78 10.38
N ALA A 951 -31.29 36.28 9.79
CA ALA A 951 -31.25 36.85 8.46
C ALA A 951 -30.02 36.34 7.70
N ILE A 952 -30.14 36.23 6.38
CA ILE A 952 -29.00 36.01 5.48
C ILE A 952 -28.69 37.32 4.77
N THR A 953 -27.40 37.67 4.69
CA THR A 953 -26.98 38.90 4.02
C THR A 953 -27.15 38.81 2.50
N ALA A 954 -27.64 39.88 1.88
CA ALA A 954 -27.75 40.01 0.43
C ALA A 954 -26.37 40.16 -0.25
N ALA A 955 -26.35 40.26 -1.59
CA ALA A 955 -25.13 40.38 -2.39
C ALA A 955 -24.25 41.59 -2.01
N ASP A 956 -24.85 42.67 -1.50
CA ASP A 956 -24.18 43.88 -1.01
C ASP A 956 -23.81 43.82 0.48
N GLY A 957 -23.97 42.66 1.12
CA GLY A 957 -23.69 42.42 2.53
C GLY A 957 -24.77 42.94 3.48
N THR A 958 -25.88 43.49 2.98
CA THR A 958 -26.94 44.02 3.84
C THR A 958 -27.76 42.92 4.49
N TYR A 959 -28.19 43.13 5.74
CA TYR A 959 -29.12 42.26 6.45
C TYR A 959 -30.20 43.06 7.17
N THR A 960 -31.34 42.43 7.43
CA THR A 960 -32.42 43.01 8.25
C THR A 960 -33.10 41.93 9.07
N LEU A 961 -33.23 42.20 10.37
CA LEU A 961 -33.99 41.44 11.35
C LEU A 961 -35.17 42.29 11.81
N ASP A 962 -36.36 41.98 11.33
CA ASP A 962 -37.60 42.69 11.65
C ASP A 962 -38.34 42.06 12.85
N ASN A 963 -39.25 42.83 13.45
CA ASN A 963 -40.13 42.38 14.54
C ASN A 963 -39.38 41.83 15.76
N ILE A 964 -38.19 42.35 16.03
CA ILE A 964 -37.33 41.94 17.15
C ILE A 964 -37.81 42.62 18.43
N PRO A 965 -38.17 41.88 19.50
CA PRO A 965 -38.57 42.49 20.76
C PRO A 965 -37.44 43.34 21.37
N PHE A 966 -37.78 44.43 22.04
CA PHE A 966 -36.80 45.27 22.73
C PHE A 966 -36.06 44.52 23.84
N GLY A 967 -34.74 44.68 23.93
CA GLY A 967 -33.92 44.09 24.98
C GLY A 967 -32.47 43.87 24.60
N ASN A 968 -31.78 43.05 25.40
CA ASN A 968 -30.36 42.78 25.24
C ASN A 968 -30.14 41.43 24.55
N TYR A 969 -29.25 41.42 23.55
CA TYR A 969 -29.00 40.24 22.72
C TYR A 969 -27.52 40.12 22.38
N GLN A 970 -27.10 38.89 22.05
CA GLN A 970 -25.85 38.64 21.37
C GLN A 970 -26.14 38.62 19.88
N LEU A 971 -25.77 39.67 19.16
CA LEU A 971 -25.84 39.69 17.70
C LEU A 971 -24.61 38.95 17.15
N ARG A 972 -24.87 37.83 16.48
CA ARG A 972 -23.83 36.98 15.89
C ARG A 972 -23.92 37.05 14.38
N ALA A 973 -22.78 37.17 13.70
CA ALA A 973 -22.68 36.92 12.27
C ALA A 973 -21.57 35.94 12.00
N GLN A 974 -21.79 35.02 11.05
CA GLN A 974 -20.78 34.03 10.67
C GLN A 974 -20.87 33.64 9.20
N LYS A 975 -19.72 33.33 8.63
CA LYS A 975 -19.59 32.73 7.29
C LYS A 975 -18.27 31.97 7.17
N VAL A 976 -18.27 30.83 6.47
CA VAL A 976 -17.04 30.18 6.01
C VAL A 976 -16.54 30.90 4.75
N ILE A 977 -15.33 31.45 4.81
CA ILE A 977 -14.67 32.16 3.70
C ILE A 977 -13.32 31.47 3.47
N ASP A 978 -13.10 30.94 2.27
CA ASP A 978 -11.89 30.19 1.89
C ASP A 978 -11.54 29.06 2.89
N GLY A 979 -12.56 28.34 3.38
CA GLY A 979 -12.42 27.25 4.35
C GLY A 979 -12.28 27.69 5.81
N VAL A 980 -12.25 29.00 6.09
CA VAL A 980 -12.11 29.57 7.44
C VAL A 980 -13.44 30.11 7.96
N LEU A 981 -13.86 29.67 9.14
CA LEU A 981 -15.00 30.23 9.84
C LEU A 981 -14.67 31.65 10.33
N CYS A 982 -15.27 32.64 9.68
CA CYS A 982 -15.15 34.04 10.07
C CYS A 982 -16.40 34.47 10.84
N GLU A 983 -16.22 35.07 12.01
CA GLU A 983 -17.31 35.43 12.93
C GLU A 983 -17.23 36.89 13.39
N ALA A 984 -18.38 37.42 13.80
CA ALA A 984 -18.51 38.64 14.59
C ALA A 984 -19.53 38.41 15.70
N ASN A 985 -19.18 38.78 16.94
CA ASN A 985 -20.01 38.60 18.12
C ASN A 985 -20.13 39.94 18.86
N GLU A 986 -21.30 40.58 18.81
CA GLU A 986 -21.54 41.91 19.38
C GLU A 986 -22.72 41.89 20.35
N THR A 987 -22.53 42.34 21.58
CA THR A 987 -23.65 42.57 22.51
C THR A 987 -24.39 43.85 22.11
N ILE A 988 -25.71 43.77 21.91
CA ILE A 988 -26.55 44.91 21.54
C ILE A 988 -27.71 45.11 22.52
N SER A 989 -28.18 46.35 22.63
CA SER A 989 -29.39 46.73 23.37
C SER A 989 -30.38 47.39 22.42
N LEU A 990 -31.43 46.67 22.03
CA LEU A 990 -32.52 47.21 21.21
C LEU A 990 -33.52 47.95 22.10
N THR A 991 -33.40 49.28 22.15
CA THR A 991 -34.30 50.17 22.93
C THR A 991 -35.00 51.22 22.06
N VAL A 992 -34.81 51.15 20.75
CA VAL A 992 -35.36 52.06 19.74
C VAL A 992 -36.03 51.25 18.64
N ALA A 993 -36.96 51.85 17.89
CA ALA A 993 -37.69 51.15 16.83
C ALA A 993 -36.80 50.66 15.68
N ASP A 994 -35.68 51.34 15.45
CA ASP A 994 -34.75 51.02 14.36
C ASP A 994 -33.30 51.16 14.84
N LEU A 995 -32.56 50.06 14.83
CA LEU A 995 -31.18 49.98 15.30
C LEU A 995 -30.22 49.57 14.16
N PRO A 996 -29.45 50.52 13.59
CA PRO A 996 -28.40 50.19 12.64
C PRO A 996 -27.17 49.63 13.37
N LYS A 997 -26.65 48.48 12.91
CA LYS A 997 -25.43 47.86 13.43
C LYS A 997 -24.67 47.16 12.29
N ASN A 998 -23.45 47.60 12.02
CA ASN A 998 -22.56 46.91 11.07
C ASN A 998 -21.70 45.90 11.81
N LEU A 999 -21.37 44.81 11.13
CA LEU A 999 -20.56 43.71 11.65
C LEU A 999 -19.35 43.50 10.75
N ALA A 1000 -18.17 43.36 11.37
CA ALA A 1000 -16.94 43.04 10.67
C ALA A 1000 -16.50 41.64 11.11
N LEU A 1001 -16.58 40.68 10.19
CA LEU A 1001 -16.15 39.31 10.43
C LEU A 1001 -14.63 39.27 10.64
N GLN A 1002 -14.19 38.40 11.53
CA GLN A 1002 -12.79 38.12 11.81
C GLN A 1002 -12.57 36.61 11.77
N GLY A 1003 -11.44 36.18 11.21
CA GLY A 1003 -11.04 34.78 11.30
C GLY A 1003 -10.63 34.41 12.73
N PRO A 1004 -10.48 33.11 13.05
CA PRO A 1004 -10.08 32.66 14.37
C PRO A 1004 -8.74 33.29 14.82
N PRO A 1005 -8.52 33.55 16.11
CA PRO A 1005 -7.26 34.11 16.60
C PRO A 1005 -6.02 33.34 16.09
N GLU A 1006 -4.91 34.04 15.87
CA GLU A 1006 -3.71 33.45 15.24
C GLU A 1006 -3.06 32.36 16.12
N GLU A 1007 -3.22 32.49 17.44
CA GLU A 1007 -2.81 31.54 18.47
C GLU A 1007 -3.56 30.21 18.43
N ASN A 1008 -4.70 30.12 17.73
CA ASN A 1008 -5.38 28.86 17.52
C ASN A 1008 -4.68 28.13 16.37
N ARG A 1009 -3.94 27.07 16.70
CA ARG A 1009 -3.14 26.30 15.74
C ARG A 1009 -3.68 24.87 15.60
N VAL A 1010 -3.32 24.24 14.49
CA VAL A 1010 -3.54 22.83 14.20
C VAL A 1010 -2.21 22.26 13.72
N ALA A 1011 -1.73 21.22 14.38
CA ALA A 1011 -0.68 20.37 13.86
C ALA A 1011 -1.31 19.40 12.85
N GLN A 1012 -1.01 19.59 11.57
CA GLN A 1012 -1.36 18.66 10.51
C GLN A 1012 -0.23 17.63 10.40
N VAL A 1013 -0.52 16.38 10.73
CA VAL A 1013 0.45 15.32 10.95
C VAL A 1013 0.30 14.30 9.83
N TYR A 1014 1.37 14.08 9.09
CA TYR A 1014 1.50 12.97 8.15
C TYR A 1014 2.42 11.93 8.78
N VAL A 1015 2.02 10.68 8.77
CA VAL A 1015 2.85 9.57 9.22
C VAL A 1015 2.95 8.52 8.14
N ASP A 1016 4.08 7.83 8.07
CA ASP A 1016 4.31 6.71 7.17
C ASP A 1016 5.04 5.65 8.00
N PHE A 1017 4.41 4.48 8.15
CA PHE A 1017 4.88 3.39 8.99
C PHE A 1017 5.47 2.29 8.14
N TYR A 1018 6.57 1.70 8.62
CA TYR A 1018 7.18 0.52 8.02
C TYR A 1018 7.70 -0.40 9.12
N GLY A 1019 7.17 -1.62 9.19
CA GLY A 1019 7.59 -2.69 10.11
C GLY A 1019 8.29 -3.83 9.37
N VAL A 1020 9.27 -4.44 10.02
CA VAL A 1020 9.91 -5.68 9.55
C VAL A 1020 10.01 -6.63 10.74
N ASP A 1021 9.52 -7.83 10.51
CA ASP A 1021 9.72 -9.01 11.35
C ASP A 1021 10.72 -9.95 10.63
N ASP A 1022 11.87 -10.21 11.23
CA ASP A 1022 13.01 -10.93 10.64
C ASP A 1022 13.09 -12.35 11.20
N GLU A 1023 12.21 -13.23 10.71
CA GLU A 1023 12.21 -14.63 11.13
C GLU A 1023 13.23 -15.50 10.39
N TYR A 1024 14.05 -16.25 11.14
CA TYR A 1024 15.05 -17.15 10.55
C TYR A 1024 14.45 -18.51 10.17
N TRP A 1025 13.96 -18.65 8.92
CA TRP A 1025 13.56 -19.90 8.22
C TRP A 1025 12.68 -20.90 9.00
N PRO A 1026 11.45 -21.21 8.55
CA PRO A 1026 11.04 -21.28 7.14
C PRO A 1026 10.10 -20.15 6.66
N PHE A 1027 9.93 -19.08 7.41
CA PHE A 1027 9.03 -17.97 7.09
C PHE A 1027 9.79 -16.85 6.36
N ASP A 1028 9.09 -16.12 5.48
CA ASP A 1028 9.62 -14.96 4.76
C ASP A 1028 9.47 -13.73 5.68
N ASP A 1029 10.40 -12.76 5.63
CA ASP A 1029 10.31 -11.52 6.41
C ASP A 1029 8.91 -10.88 6.26
N GLU A 1030 8.17 -10.75 7.35
CA GLU A 1030 6.84 -10.16 7.32
C GLU A 1030 6.96 -8.64 7.44
N ILE A 1031 6.34 -7.94 6.49
CA ILE A 1031 6.43 -6.48 6.36
C ILE A 1031 5.03 -5.91 6.47
N ASP A 1032 4.88 -4.90 7.32
CA ASP A 1032 3.68 -4.05 7.34
C ASP A 1032 4.03 -2.63 6.90
N ASP A 1033 3.23 -2.14 5.96
CA ASP A 1033 3.32 -0.81 5.34
C ASP A 1033 1.90 -0.34 5.02
N PRO A 1034 1.17 0.18 6.01
CA PRO A 1034 -0.18 0.69 5.84
C PRO A 1034 -0.21 1.94 4.92
N GLY A 1035 0.95 2.47 4.55
CA GLY A 1035 1.12 3.67 3.75
C GLY A 1035 0.94 4.96 4.55
N PRO A 1036 0.86 6.11 3.86
CA PRO A 1036 0.78 7.39 4.54
C PRO A 1036 -0.60 7.59 5.16
N GLU A 1037 -0.61 7.97 6.43
CA GLU A 1037 -1.80 8.38 7.17
C GLU A 1037 -1.73 9.87 7.51
N TYR A 1038 -2.89 10.48 7.74
CA TYR A 1038 -2.99 11.90 8.06
C TYR A 1038 -3.97 12.18 9.19
N TYR A 1039 -3.52 13.03 10.10
CA TYR A 1039 -4.23 13.44 11.30
C TYR A 1039 -4.12 14.94 11.52
N GLU A 1040 -5.04 15.50 12.31
CA GLU A 1040 -5.00 16.88 12.76
C GLU A 1040 -5.17 16.97 14.28
N VAL A 1041 -4.31 17.72 14.94
CA VAL A 1041 -4.35 17.96 16.39
C VAL A 1041 -4.41 19.47 16.64
N ALA A 1042 -5.48 19.98 17.23
CA ALA A 1042 -5.49 21.39 17.62
C ALA A 1042 -4.74 21.63 18.91
N VAL A 1043 -4.10 22.81 18.95
CA VAL A 1043 -3.47 23.37 20.13
C VAL A 1043 -3.77 24.86 20.18
N ASN A 1044 -4.14 25.37 21.35
CA ASN A 1044 -4.51 26.77 21.56
C ASN A 1044 -4.19 27.19 23.00
N PRO A 1045 -4.26 28.47 23.38
CA PRO A 1045 -3.91 28.87 24.75
C PRO A 1045 -4.77 28.25 25.85
N GLY A 1046 -6.02 27.86 25.54
CA GLY A 1046 -6.91 27.16 26.47
C GLY A 1046 -6.62 25.66 26.58
N ASN A 1047 -6.08 25.06 25.51
CA ASN A 1047 -5.60 23.69 25.45
C ASN A 1047 -4.21 23.64 24.79
N PRO A 1048 -3.13 24.01 25.52
CA PRO A 1048 -1.81 24.19 24.93
C PRO A 1048 -1.09 22.87 24.63
N ILE A 1049 -1.66 21.73 25.03
CA ILE A 1049 -1.09 20.40 24.82
C ILE A 1049 -2.13 19.53 24.12
N GLY A 1050 -1.79 19.05 22.93
CA GLY A 1050 -2.54 18.02 22.20
C GLY A 1050 -1.78 16.69 22.22
N THR A 1051 -2.51 15.58 22.24
CA THR A 1051 -1.93 14.24 22.14
C THR A 1051 -2.61 13.48 21.01
N LEU A 1052 -1.81 12.82 20.18
CA LEU A 1052 -2.25 11.88 19.16
C LEU A 1052 -1.67 10.51 19.49
N VAL A 1053 -2.54 9.53 19.62
CA VAL A 1053 -2.16 8.12 19.73
C VAL A 1053 -2.49 7.50 18.39
N LEU A 1054 -1.49 6.96 17.70
CA LEU A 1054 -1.71 6.25 16.44
C LEU A 1054 -2.34 4.88 16.73
N PRO A 1055 -3.04 4.27 15.75
CA PRO A 1055 -3.41 2.87 15.84
C PRO A 1055 -2.19 1.99 16.17
N ASP A 1056 -2.43 0.89 16.87
CA ASP A 1056 -1.38 -0.12 17.02
C ASP A 1056 -1.14 -0.77 15.65
N TYR A 1057 0.09 -0.72 15.16
CA TYR A 1057 0.49 -1.49 13.96
C TYR A 1057 0.95 -2.87 14.40
N ARG A 1058 0.55 -3.89 13.65
CA ARG A 1058 0.74 -5.30 13.97
C ARG A 1058 1.19 -6.05 12.72
N TRP A 1059 2.20 -6.90 12.85
CA TRP A 1059 2.77 -7.67 11.75
C TRP A 1059 3.55 -8.86 12.31
N GLY A 1060 4.01 -9.78 11.46
CA GLY A 1060 4.84 -10.89 11.93
C GLY A 1060 4.05 -12.00 12.64
N GLY A 1061 2.76 -11.80 12.91
CA GLY A 1061 2.03 -12.65 13.84
C GLY A 1061 2.47 -12.53 15.30
N GLU A 1062 3.52 -11.76 15.61
CA GLU A 1062 4.05 -11.56 16.97
C GLU A 1062 4.45 -10.12 17.31
N MET A 1063 4.51 -9.23 16.32
CA MET A 1063 4.95 -7.84 16.52
C MET A 1063 3.78 -6.89 16.72
N ARG A 1064 3.95 -5.96 17.66
CA ARG A 1064 3.06 -4.80 17.83
C ARG A 1064 3.85 -3.56 18.18
N VAL A 1065 3.49 -2.41 17.62
CA VAL A 1065 4.06 -1.12 18.03
C VAL A 1065 2.99 -0.12 18.42
N HIS A 1066 3.31 0.70 19.42
CA HIS A 1066 2.47 1.77 19.92
C HIS A 1066 3.20 3.12 19.85
N TYR A 1067 2.59 4.09 19.16
CA TYR A 1067 3.12 5.44 19.04
C TYR A 1067 2.24 6.47 19.76
N THR A 1068 2.89 7.35 20.53
CA THR A 1068 2.26 8.52 21.14
C THR A 1068 3.00 9.79 20.72
N LEU A 1069 2.28 10.71 20.09
CA LEU A 1069 2.77 12.04 19.71
C LEU A 1069 2.15 13.09 20.62
N THR A 1070 2.97 13.98 21.17
CA THR A 1070 2.54 15.11 22.00
C THR A 1070 2.94 16.42 21.34
N PHE A 1071 1.98 17.35 21.23
CA PHE A 1071 2.13 18.66 20.62
C PHE A 1071 1.95 19.72 21.68
N ARG A 1072 2.92 20.62 21.85
CA ARG A 1072 2.85 21.72 22.81
C ARG A 1072 2.95 23.06 22.10
N LEU A 1073 1.92 23.88 22.24
CA LEU A 1073 1.93 25.26 21.76
C LEU A 1073 2.84 26.13 22.63
N LEU A 1074 3.78 26.81 21.97
CA LEU A 1074 4.66 27.79 22.59
C LEU A 1074 4.09 29.20 22.48
N ALA A 1075 4.57 30.11 23.33
CA ALA A 1075 4.08 31.49 23.40
C ALA A 1075 4.30 32.32 22.11
N ASN A 1076 5.16 31.85 21.21
CA ASN A 1076 5.42 32.44 19.90
C ASN A 1076 4.62 31.78 18.77
N ASN A 1077 3.65 30.91 19.09
CA ASN A 1077 2.84 30.12 18.17
C ASN A 1077 3.59 29.00 17.43
N ASP A 1078 4.80 28.65 17.86
CA ASP A 1078 5.47 27.43 17.42
C ASP A 1078 4.91 26.20 18.15
N ILE A 1079 5.09 25.00 17.59
CA ILE A 1079 4.64 23.74 18.19
C ILE A 1079 5.85 22.86 18.46
N ASP A 1080 6.09 22.51 19.73
CA ASP A 1080 7.03 21.45 20.10
C ASP A 1080 6.33 20.10 19.94
N VAL A 1081 7.00 19.16 19.28
CA VAL A 1081 6.52 17.81 19.00
C VAL A 1081 7.44 16.81 19.69
N THR A 1082 6.85 15.92 20.50
CA THR A 1082 7.53 14.76 21.07
C THR A 1082 6.87 13.50 20.51
N VAL A 1083 7.65 12.57 19.96
CA VAL A 1083 7.18 11.27 19.47
C VAL A 1083 7.79 10.19 20.35
N GLN A 1084 6.96 9.28 20.86
CA GLN A 1084 7.36 8.13 21.66
C GLN A 1084 6.90 6.85 20.98
N CYS A 1085 7.76 5.84 20.96
CA CYS A 1085 7.50 4.52 20.40
C CYS A 1085 7.77 3.45 21.44
N ASN A 1086 6.83 2.52 21.58
CA ASN A 1086 6.98 1.27 22.33
C ASN A 1086 6.74 0.11 21.35
N LEU A 1087 7.76 -0.68 21.06
CA LEU A 1087 7.72 -1.90 20.26
C LEU A 1087 7.62 -3.11 21.19
N TYR A 1088 6.72 -4.02 20.87
CA TYR A 1088 6.40 -5.23 21.60
C TYR A 1088 6.56 -6.43 20.67
N GLU A 1089 7.13 -7.53 21.16
CA GLU A 1089 7.28 -8.80 20.45
C GLU A 1089 6.76 -9.93 21.36
N GLY A 1090 6.43 -11.11 20.85
CA GLY A 1090 5.89 -12.17 21.69
C GLY A 1090 5.64 -13.46 20.94
N THR A 1091 4.49 -14.09 21.20
CA THR A 1091 4.03 -15.26 20.42
C THR A 1091 2.72 -14.99 19.68
N ASP A 1092 2.20 -13.77 19.84
CA ASP A 1092 1.00 -13.23 19.20
C ASP A 1092 1.08 -11.70 19.19
N GLU A 1093 0.39 -11.05 18.25
CA GLU A 1093 0.37 -9.59 18.10
C GLU A 1093 -0.38 -8.84 19.23
N ASP A 1094 -1.01 -9.56 20.16
CA ASP A 1094 -1.61 -8.99 21.37
C ASP A 1094 -0.64 -9.02 22.56
N THR A 1095 0.61 -9.44 22.33
CA THR A 1095 1.70 -9.47 23.31
C THR A 1095 1.81 -8.19 24.13
N THR A 1096 2.31 -8.33 25.36
CA THR A 1096 2.62 -7.19 26.23
C THR A 1096 4.09 -7.18 26.64
N ASP A 1097 4.90 -8.04 26.01
CA ASP A 1097 6.35 -8.02 26.19
C ASP A 1097 6.93 -6.83 25.45
N LEU A 1098 7.70 -6.01 26.16
CA LEU A 1098 8.15 -4.72 25.65
C LEU A 1098 9.63 -4.82 25.31
N ASP A 1099 9.93 -4.87 24.02
CA ASP A 1099 11.26 -5.21 23.51
C ASP A 1099 11.93 -4.06 22.77
N GLY A 1100 11.26 -2.90 22.63
CA GLY A 1100 11.90 -1.70 22.08
C GLY A 1100 11.25 -0.41 22.57
N VAL A 1101 12.08 0.59 22.91
CA VAL A 1101 11.60 1.95 23.25
C VAL A 1101 12.48 2.99 22.58
N SER A 1102 11.86 3.94 21.90
CA SER A 1102 12.56 5.07 21.29
C SER A 1102 11.75 6.37 21.40
N SER A 1103 12.42 7.52 21.26
CA SER A 1103 11.74 8.81 21.20
C SER A 1103 12.53 9.85 20.40
N MET A 1104 11.81 10.84 19.88
CA MET A 1104 12.41 12.02 19.25
C MET A 1104 11.62 13.28 19.57
N GLU A 1105 12.29 14.43 19.51
CA GLU A 1105 11.68 15.74 19.74
C GLU A 1105 12.13 16.74 18.67
N PHE A 1106 11.22 17.59 18.21
CA PHE A 1106 11.51 18.68 17.28
C PHE A 1106 10.47 19.81 17.39
N THR A 1107 10.87 21.03 17.02
CA THR A 1107 9.98 22.19 17.00
C THR A 1107 9.56 22.51 15.57
N VAL A 1108 8.27 22.83 15.38
CA VAL A 1108 7.67 23.22 14.11
C VAL A 1108 7.32 24.71 14.18
N PRO A 1109 8.10 25.58 13.51
CA PRO A 1109 7.80 27.01 13.50
C PRO A 1109 6.44 27.31 12.89
N ARG A 1110 5.84 28.44 13.28
CA ARG A 1110 4.58 28.91 12.72
C ARG A 1110 4.57 28.88 11.18
N ASP A 1111 3.53 28.27 10.61
CA ASP A 1111 3.28 28.16 9.17
C ASP A 1111 4.35 27.36 8.39
N GLN A 1112 5.21 26.62 9.08
CA GLN A 1112 6.22 25.75 8.49
C GLN A 1112 5.81 24.27 8.60
N THR A 1113 6.51 23.44 7.82
CA THR A 1113 6.43 21.97 7.87
C THR A 1113 7.81 21.41 8.19
N ILE A 1114 7.90 20.52 9.17
CA ILE A 1114 9.13 19.83 9.56
C ILE A 1114 8.84 18.33 9.60
N GLY A 1115 9.72 17.53 9.02
CA GLY A 1115 9.63 16.07 9.08
C GLY A 1115 10.87 15.45 9.72
N ASN A 1116 10.67 14.30 10.37
CA ASN A 1116 11.69 13.47 11.00
C ASN A 1116 11.32 11.99 10.88
N THR A 1117 12.28 11.13 11.18
CA THR A 1117 12.11 9.68 11.15
C THR A 1117 12.58 9.08 12.47
N LEU A 1118 11.77 8.24 13.07
CA LEU A 1118 12.08 7.48 14.28
C LEU A 1118 12.17 6.00 13.92
N ARG A 1119 13.34 5.39 14.13
CA ARG A 1119 13.52 3.94 14.04
C ARG A 1119 13.56 3.35 15.44
N THR A 1120 12.88 2.23 15.63
CA THR A 1120 12.88 1.45 16.87
C THR A 1120 13.27 0.03 16.51
N ASP A 1121 14.37 -0.45 17.07
CA ASP A 1121 14.82 -1.83 16.91
C ASP A 1121 14.37 -2.65 18.12
N ASN A 1122 14.09 -3.93 17.91
CA ASN A 1122 14.00 -4.94 18.97
C ASN A 1122 15.36 -5.03 19.70
N THR A 1123 15.35 -4.93 21.02
CA THR A 1123 16.56 -4.94 21.86
C THR A 1123 16.91 -6.30 22.44
N ASP A 1124 16.01 -7.28 22.38
CA ASP A 1124 16.13 -8.55 23.07
C ASP A 1124 16.60 -9.68 22.14
N GLU A 1125 15.95 -9.86 20.99
CA GLU A 1125 16.20 -11.00 20.08
C GLU A 1125 16.90 -10.60 18.78
N GLY A 1126 16.57 -9.40 18.27
CA GLY A 1126 17.33 -8.65 17.27
C GLY A 1126 17.19 -9.17 15.84
N GLY A 1127 16.76 -8.28 14.93
CA GLY A 1127 16.38 -8.62 13.56
C GLY A 1127 15.18 -7.77 13.16
N ASP A 1128 14.27 -7.59 14.12
CA ASP A 1128 12.98 -6.92 13.96
C ASP A 1128 13.10 -5.46 14.32
N TRP A 1129 12.39 -4.64 13.55
CA TRP A 1129 12.41 -3.20 13.74
C TRP A 1129 11.22 -2.56 13.06
N CYS A 1130 10.94 -1.34 13.49
CA CYS A 1130 9.99 -0.50 12.80
C CYS A 1130 10.54 0.91 12.61
N THR A 1131 9.94 1.62 11.67
CA THR A 1131 10.26 3.01 11.36
C THR A 1131 8.99 3.81 11.17
N LEU A 1132 8.91 4.95 11.85
CA LEU A 1132 7.88 5.96 11.63
C LEU A 1132 8.53 7.20 11.03
N ALA A 1133 8.20 7.51 9.78
CA ALA A 1133 8.41 8.86 9.25
C ALA A 1133 7.23 9.73 9.66
N VAL A 1134 7.49 10.91 10.22
CA VAL A 1134 6.46 11.89 10.57
C VAL A 1134 6.79 13.22 9.94
N SER A 1135 5.78 13.91 9.42
CA SER A 1135 5.86 15.29 8.97
C SER A 1135 4.75 16.10 9.60
N VAL A 1136 5.10 17.18 10.27
CA VAL A 1136 4.15 18.03 10.99
C VAL A 1136 4.17 19.42 10.37
N LYS A 1137 3.00 19.89 9.94
CA LYS A 1137 2.76 21.28 9.55
C LYS A 1137 2.03 22.01 10.66
N ASN A 1138 2.61 23.11 11.12
CA ASN A 1138 1.96 24.01 12.06
C ASN A 1138 1.07 24.98 11.26
N ALA A 1139 -0.23 24.67 11.15
CA ALA A 1139 -1.22 25.48 10.44
C ALA A 1139 -2.07 26.32 11.40
N ARG A 1140 -2.66 27.41 10.90
CA ARG A 1140 -3.68 28.15 11.63
C ARG A 1140 -4.97 27.33 11.67
N ASN A 1141 -5.62 27.25 12.84
CA ASN A 1141 -6.93 26.63 12.95
C ASN A 1141 -7.96 27.47 12.18
N THR A 1142 -8.77 26.80 11.37
CA THR A 1142 -9.79 27.44 10.53
C THR A 1142 -11.14 27.60 11.23
N ALA A 1143 -11.33 26.96 12.39
CA ALA A 1143 -12.58 26.96 13.16
C ALA A 1143 -12.57 27.87 14.39
#